data_AF-A0A0A0KJY5-F1
#
_entry.id   AF-A0A0A0KJY5-F1
#
_cell.length_a   1.000
_cell.length_b   1.000
_cell.length_c   1.000
_cell.angle_alpha   90.00
_cell.angle_beta   90.00
_cell.angle_gamma   90.00
#
_symmetry.space_group_name_H-M   'P 1'
#
loop_
_entity.id
_entity.type
_entity.pdbx_description
1 polymer ?
#
loop_
_entity_poly.entity_id
_entity_poly.type
_entity_poly.pdbx_seq_one_letter_code
_entity_poly.pdbx_strand_id
1 'polypeptide(L)'
;MCSFPPRRFSTASANNSNELRRSSAFLAVKPPYSSSFPRILLYSSSPFKLLSLEYRQRQLISPLYSSSPSPLTLQPFLCLEMARLQVGYLVPLDKNLEVDNSGLKIRLSEGPNSIGRSNVLVSEKRISRKHITLTTSTDGSAKLLVEGTNPVVINSGDGRKKLGPRESVIIRDGDVIELIPGHYPFKYASHCFNSRPGSEDLGQKRVRQVAHDKISERVAKRAEMGSPLENMQSGSSQSKEANSVEAIRNFHIPDDRLPMTFRLLSVKGLPPWANTSCVRITDIIQGDILFAVLSNYMVDIDWLIPACPALAKVPQVLVIHGEGDGTLDNMKRKKPANWILHKPPLPISFGTHHSKAIFLVYPRGIRMVVHTANLIYVDWNNKSQGLWMQDFPWKDQNSSSRGCAFEDDLVDYLSALKWPEFPASFPGHGNFNINPYFFRKFDYSKAAVRLIASVPGYHTGRYLKKWGHMKLRSVLQECIFDKEFQRSPLVYQFSSLGSLNEKWMAEFAASLSSGFTPDKTPLGLGEPLIVWPTVEDVRCSLEGYAAGSAVPSPLKNVEKGFLTKYWAKWNSFHSGRCHAMPHIKTFARYNGQKLAWLVLTSSNLSQAAWGALQKNNSQLMIRSYELGVLFLPQKRNDYSFSCTKNGGSAQNKSTVSRPSETLEGKTELVTLAWQENKKRESLSEVIQLPIPYELPPQPYGPEDVPWSWERRYTQKDVHGAVWPRQF
;
A
#
# COMPACT_ATOMS: atom_id res chain seq x y z
N MET A 1 -9.16 -15.86 62.04
CA MET A 1 -10.03 -15.81 63.24
C MET A 1 -10.31 -14.36 63.58
N CYS A 2 -11.57 -14.07 63.95
CA CYS A 2 -12.10 -12.81 64.52
C CYS A 2 -12.46 -11.64 63.58
N SER A 3 -13.61 -11.83 62.94
CA SER A 3 -14.82 -10.99 62.83
C SER A 3 -14.95 -9.58 63.47
N PHE A 4 -15.29 -8.61 62.58
CA PHE A 4 -16.42 -7.64 62.61
C PHE A 4 -16.40 -6.34 63.49
N PRO A 5 -17.19 -5.28 63.14
CA PRO A 5 -16.74 -3.87 62.98
C PRO A 5 -17.60 -2.89 63.83
N PRO A 6 -18.18 -1.76 63.32
CA PRO A 6 -17.65 -0.55 62.67
C PRO A 6 -17.94 0.73 63.52
N ARG A 7 -17.49 1.93 63.10
CA ARG A 7 -18.27 3.18 63.27
C ARG A 7 -17.78 4.31 62.35
N ARG A 8 -18.73 4.87 61.59
CA ARG A 8 -18.67 6.11 60.78
C ARG A 8 -18.73 7.34 61.69
N PHE A 9 -18.13 8.45 61.27
CA PHE A 9 -18.68 9.84 61.19
C PHE A 9 -17.61 10.73 60.49
N SER A 10 -17.90 11.30 59.31
CA SER A 10 -18.35 12.70 59.07
C SER A 10 -17.27 13.74 59.45
N THR A 11 -16.39 14.19 58.56
CA THR A 11 -16.49 15.32 57.57
C THR A 11 -16.68 16.74 58.12
N ALA A 12 -15.79 17.62 57.62
CA ALA A 12 -15.77 19.10 57.62
C ALA A 12 -15.32 19.76 58.94
N SER A 13 -14.46 20.78 59.00
CA SER A 13 -13.86 21.71 58.03
C SER A 13 -12.76 22.52 58.74
N ALA A 14 -11.73 23.00 58.03
CA ALA A 14 -11.27 24.40 58.07
C ALA A 14 -9.98 24.58 57.27
N ASN A 15 -10.05 25.46 56.28
CA ASN A 15 -8.96 25.94 55.45
C ASN A 15 -8.08 26.94 56.19
N ASN A 16 -6.77 26.85 55.94
CA ASN A 16 -5.77 27.87 56.27
C ASN A 16 -5.83 29.03 55.27
N SER A 17 -5.81 30.25 55.78
CA SER A 17 -5.44 31.48 55.07
C SER A 17 -4.03 31.90 55.52
N ASN A 18 -3.13 32.09 54.56
CA ASN A 18 -1.80 32.67 54.76
C ASN A 18 -1.80 34.10 54.21
N GLU A 19 -1.31 35.05 55.01
CA GLU A 19 -0.95 36.41 54.62
C GLU A 19 0.57 36.64 54.72
N LEU A 20 1.04 37.63 53.97
CA LEU A 20 2.42 38.03 53.68
C LEU A 20 3.27 38.47 54.89
N ARG A 21 4.61 38.30 54.80
CA ARG A 21 5.57 39.43 54.73
C ARG A 21 7.04 38.99 54.53
N ARG A 22 7.78 39.92 53.91
CA ARG A 22 9.23 39.98 53.55
C ARG A 22 10.16 39.65 54.74
N SER A 23 11.39 39.16 54.54
CA SER A 23 12.61 40.00 54.46
C SER A 23 13.88 39.18 54.13
N SER A 24 14.82 39.86 53.50
CA SER A 24 16.21 39.59 53.08
C SER A 24 17.18 38.98 54.11
N ALA A 25 18.14 38.17 53.66
CA ALA A 25 19.56 38.21 54.08
C ALA A 25 20.48 37.32 53.20
N PHE A 26 21.69 37.83 52.96
CA PHE A 26 22.86 37.21 52.34
C PHE A 26 23.37 35.96 53.08
N LEU A 27 24.00 35.01 52.36
CA LEU A 27 25.34 34.47 52.67
C LEU A 27 25.81 33.45 51.61
N ALA A 28 27.05 33.64 51.19
CA ALA A 28 27.83 32.75 50.33
C ALA A 28 28.42 31.59 51.15
N VAL A 29 28.51 30.37 50.58
CA VAL A 29 29.57 29.37 50.84
C VAL A 29 29.64 28.39 49.67
N LYS A 30 30.88 28.08 49.24
CA LYS A 30 31.29 27.11 48.21
C LYS A 30 31.68 25.75 48.87
N PRO A 31 32.03 24.69 48.11
CA PRO A 31 31.45 23.34 48.16
C PRO A 31 32.14 22.34 49.12
N PRO A 32 31.78 21.04 49.06
CA PRO A 32 32.84 20.04 48.92
C PRO A 32 32.58 18.90 47.91
N TYR A 33 33.70 18.40 47.36
CA TYR A 33 33.90 17.05 46.78
C TYR A 33 33.57 15.98 47.84
N SER A 34 33.05 14.77 47.59
CA SER A 34 33.56 13.62 46.82
C SER A 34 32.44 12.54 46.90
N SER A 35 32.19 11.62 45.98
CA SER A 35 32.98 10.43 45.62
C SER A 35 32.04 9.46 44.87
N SER A 36 32.62 8.43 44.25
CA SER A 36 31.99 7.20 43.72
C SER A 36 31.42 7.24 42.29
N PHE A 37 32.30 6.84 41.36
CA PHE A 37 31.95 6.26 40.06
C PHE A 37 31.26 4.91 40.23
N PRO A 38 30.24 4.62 39.40
CA PRO A 38 30.17 3.33 38.72
C PRO A 38 30.19 3.52 37.21
N ARG A 39 30.95 2.64 36.55
CA ARG A 39 31.10 2.51 35.10
C ARG A 39 29.74 2.48 34.39
N ILE A 40 29.47 3.51 33.59
CA ILE A 40 28.40 3.50 32.57
C ILE A 40 29.02 2.94 31.28
N LEU A 41 28.60 1.74 30.91
CA LEU A 41 28.82 1.17 29.57
C LEU A 41 28.02 1.99 28.56
N LEU A 42 28.69 2.96 27.93
CA LEU A 42 28.21 3.65 26.74
C LEU A 42 28.32 2.69 25.54
N TYR A 43 27.23 2.03 25.17
CA TYR A 43 27.08 1.47 23.83
C TYR A 43 26.64 2.58 22.88
N SER A 44 27.62 3.34 22.39
CA SER A 44 27.47 4.09 21.14
C SER A 44 27.50 3.10 19.98
N SER A 45 26.40 2.98 19.25
CA SER A 45 26.38 2.33 17.93
C SER A 45 25.78 3.30 16.92
N SER A 46 26.61 4.25 16.50
CA SER A 46 26.54 4.89 15.18
C SER A 46 27.57 4.20 14.30
N PRO A 47 27.19 3.83 13.07
CA PRO A 47 28.01 4.30 11.96
C PRO A 47 27.10 4.86 10.86
N PHE A 48 26.86 6.17 10.90
CA PHE A 48 26.62 6.94 9.68
C PHE A 48 27.88 7.73 9.36
N LYS A 49 28.64 7.25 8.37
CA LYS A 49 29.60 8.06 7.63
C LYS A 49 29.28 7.98 6.15
N LEU A 50 29.10 9.18 5.59
CA LEU A 50 28.98 9.58 4.20
C LEU A 50 29.76 8.72 3.20
N LEU A 51 29.16 8.52 2.02
CA LEU A 51 29.84 8.68 0.73
C LEU A 51 28.82 9.13 -0.33
N SER A 52 28.77 10.46 -0.54
CA SER A 52 28.37 11.07 -1.80
C SER A 52 29.57 11.00 -2.75
N LEU A 53 29.44 10.39 -3.91
CA LEU A 53 30.43 10.55 -4.99
C LEU A 53 29.75 10.75 -6.34
N GLU A 54 30.24 11.78 -7.00
CA GLU A 54 29.81 12.38 -8.25
C GLU A 54 30.00 11.44 -9.44
N TYR A 55 29.04 11.45 -10.36
CA TYR A 55 29.15 10.76 -11.64
C TYR A 55 29.66 11.78 -12.69
N ARG A 56 30.95 11.71 -13.04
CA ARG A 56 31.51 12.41 -14.23
C ARG A 56 31.86 11.39 -15.31
N GLN A 57 31.24 11.58 -16.48
CA GLN A 57 31.63 10.97 -17.75
C GLN A 57 33.09 11.29 -18.10
N ARG A 58 33.84 10.30 -18.61
CA ARG A 58 34.78 10.46 -19.73
C ARG A 58 34.89 9.17 -20.54
N GLN A 59 34.65 9.29 -21.84
CA GLN A 59 35.15 8.38 -22.88
C GLN A 59 36.52 8.89 -23.39
N LEU A 60 37.34 7.96 -23.90
CA LEU A 60 38.16 8.00 -25.14
C LEU A 60 39.62 7.48 -24.99
N ILE A 61 39.91 6.38 -25.72
CA ILE A 61 41.07 6.13 -26.66
C ILE A 61 42.48 6.04 -26.00
N SER A 62 43.41 5.07 -26.17
CA SER A 62 43.81 4.01 -27.17
C SER A 62 45.01 3.17 -26.58
N PRO A 63 45.87 2.42 -27.33
CA PRO A 63 45.67 1.10 -27.96
C PRO A 63 46.76 0.02 -27.65
N LEU A 64 46.50 -1.24 -28.11
CA LEU A 64 47.43 -2.30 -28.61
C LEU A 64 48.65 -2.77 -27.76
N TYR A 65 48.74 -4.09 -27.47
CA TYR A 65 49.59 -5.05 -28.21
C TYR A 65 49.36 -6.52 -27.75
N SER A 66 49.58 -7.41 -28.71
CA SER A 66 49.41 -8.86 -28.79
C SER A 66 50.29 -9.72 -27.86
N SER A 67 49.82 -10.93 -27.53
CA SER A 67 50.45 -12.19 -27.98
C SER A 67 49.75 -13.44 -27.42
N SER A 68 49.31 -14.33 -28.32
CA SER A 68 48.94 -15.74 -28.06
C SER A 68 50.19 -16.64 -28.02
N PRO A 69 50.09 -17.86 -27.45
CA PRO A 69 50.07 -19.04 -28.33
C PRO A 69 49.06 -20.15 -27.93
N SER A 70 48.87 -21.06 -28.88
CA SER A 70 47.78 -22.02 -29.10
C SER A 70 48.03 -23.44 -28.49
N PRO A 71 47.29 -24.53 -28.82
CA PRO A 71 46.54 -25.30 -27.81
C PRO A 71 46.95 -26.79 -27.71
N LEU A 72 46.45 -27.49 -26.68
CA LEU A 72 46.46 -28.96 -26.62
C LEU A 72 45.02 -29.50 -26.54
N THR A 73 44.75 -30.40 -27.48
CA THR A 73 43.56 -31.18 -27.79
C THR A 73 43.16 -32.18 -26.70
N LEU A 74 41.86 -32.26 -26.41
CA LEU A 74 41.18 -33.46 -25.91
C LEU A 74 39.79 -33.52 -26.58
N GLN A 75 39.54 -34.62 -27.30
CA GLN A 75 38.32 -34.92 -28.04
C GLN A 75 37.09 -35.02 -27.13
N PRO A 76 35.90 -34.57 -27.54
CA PRO A 76 34.63 -35.03 -27.00
C PRO A 76 34.08 -36.23 -27.78
N PHE A 77 33.62 -37.23 -27.03
CA PHE A 77 32.79 -38.33 -27.50
C PHE A 77 31.58 -37.80 -28.29
N LEU A 78 31.43 -38.23 -29.54
CA LEU A 78 30.18 -38.12 -30.30
C LEU A 78 29.12 -39.00 -29.65
N CYS A 79 28.07 -38.40 -29.10
CA CYS A 79 26.77 -39.04 -28.99
C CYS A 79 25.95 -38.54 -30.20
N LEU A 80 25.54 -39.44 -31.09
CA LEU A 80 24.69 -39.12 -32.24
C LEU A 80 23.39 -38.46 -31.77
N GLU A 81 23.25 -37.15 -31.98
CA GLU A 81 21.96 -36.48 -31.90
C GLU A 81 21.20 -36.81 -33.20
N MET A 82 20.24 -37.74 -33.13
CA MET A 82 19.32 -37.99 -34.24
C MET A 82 18.63 -36.68 -34.60
N ALA A 83 18.66 -36.29 -35.88
CA ALA A 83 17.98 -35.09 -36.37
C ALA A 83 16.47 -35.20 -36.09
N ARG A 84 16.00 -34.52 -35.04
CA ARG A 84 14.58 -34.48 -34.68
C ARG A 84 13.83 -33.61 -35.68
N LEU A 85 12.68 -34.11 -36.15
CA LEU A 85 11.82 -33.39 -37.08
C LEU A 85 11.44 -32.02 -36.50
N GLN A 86 11.56 -30.94 -37.28
CA GLN A 86 11.13 -29.62 -36.84
C GLN A 86 9.60 -29.51 -36.94
N VAL A 87 8.92 -29.26 -35.83
CA VAL A 87 7.45 -29.33 -35.72
C VAL A 87 6.77 -28.00 -35.40
N GLY A 88 7.52 -26.93 -35.14
CA GLY A 88 6.94 -25.60 -34.95
C GLY A 88 7.95 -24.51 -34.55
N TYR A 89 7.40 -23.35 -34.18
CA TYR A 89 8.14 -22.18 -33.71
C TYR A 89 7.46 -21.52 -32.51
N LEU A 90 8.25 -20.87 -31.66
CA LEU A 90 7.77 -19.75 -30.86
C LEU A 90 8.13 -18.45 -31.55
N VAL A 91 7.12 -17.67 -31.87
CA VAL A 91 7.24 -16.38 -32.55
C VAL A 91 7.12 -15.26 -31.50
N PRO A 92 8.16 -14.43 -31.31
CA PRO A 92 8.08 -13.33 -30.36
C PRO A 92 7.01 -12.31 -30.79
N LEU A 93 6.29 -11.77 -29.82
CA LEU A 93 5.31 -10.70 -30.01
C LEU A 93 5.78 -9.42 -29.33
N ASP A 94 5.37 -8.27 -29.88
CA ASP A 94 5.62 -6.97 -29.29
C ASP A 94 4.61 -6.63 -28.17
N LYS A 95 4.67 -5.40 -27.64
CA LYS A 95 3.78 -4.95 -26.55
C LYS A 95 2.31 -4.84 -26.98
N ASN A 96 2.03 -4.80 -28.28
CA ASN A 96 0.69 -4.74 -28.87
C ASN A 96 0.21 -6.13 -29.32
N LEU A 97 0.97 -7.20 -29.05
CA LEU A 97 0.74 -8.57 -29.51
C LEU A 97 0.85 -8.75 -31.03
N GLU A 98 1.54 -7.83 -31.71
CA GLU A 98 1.91 -7.99 -33.12
C GLU A 98 3.22 -8.77 -33.25
N VAL A 99 3.45 -9.41 -34.40
CA VAL A 99 4.67 -10.22 -34.61
C VAL A 99 5.90 -9.32 -34.58
N ASP A 100 6.79 -9.55 -33.61
CA ASP A 100 8.04 -8.83 -33.49
C ASP A 100 9.08 -9.42 -34.44
N ASN A 101 9.32 -8.75 -35.56
CA ASN A 101 10.32 -9.17 -36.55
C ASN A 101 11.77 -8.95 -36.09
N SER A 102 12.00 -8.25 -34.97
CA SER A 102 13.34 -8.03 -34.38
C SER A 102 13.76 -9.13 -33.40
N GLY A 103 12.81 -9.94 -32.92
CA GLY A 103 13.07 -11.05 -32.00
C GLY A 103 13.45 -12.36 -32.70
N LEU A 104 14.30 -13.18 -32.05
CA LEU A 104 14.67 -14.49 -32.58
C LEU A 104 13.50 -15.48 -32.46
N LYS A 105 13.03 -16.02 -33.60
CA LYS A 105 12.07 -17.14 -33.61
C LYS A 105 12.75 -18.40 -33.06
N ILE A 106 12.18 -18.99 -32.01
CA ILE A 106 12.72 -20.20 -31.39
C ILE A 106 12.19 -21.41 -32.15
N ARG A 107 13.06 -22.22 -32.73
CA ARG A 107 12.69 -23.46 -33.43
C ARG A 107 12.35 -24.55 -32.42
N LEU A 108 11.27 -25.29 -32.69
CA LEU A 108 10.84 -26.43 -31.87
C LEU A 108 10.96 -27.73 -32.67
N SER A 109 11.60 -28.72 -32.07
CA SER A 109 11.79 -30.07 -32.60
C SER A 109 10.85 -31.06 -31.90
N GLU A 110 10.46 -32.14 -32.58
CA GLU A 110 9.60 -33.17 -32.00
C GLU A 110 10.14 -33.68 -30.65
N GLY A 111 9.26 -33.81 -29.65
CA GLY A 111 9.64 -34.14 -28.28
C GLY A 111 9.98 -32.92 -27.42
N PRO A 112 10.78 -33.08 -26.35
CA PRO A 112 11.00 -32.02 -25.35
C PRO A 112 11.98 -30.95 -25.83
N ASN A 113 11.55 -29.69 -25.75
CA ASN A 113 12.32 -28.48 -26.05
C ASN A 113 12.43 -27.63 -24.79
N SER A 114 13.66 -27.39 -24.31
CA SER A 114 13.89 -26.54 -23.14
C SER A 114 14.12 -25.09 -23.55
N ILE A 115 13.31 -24.19 -22.99
CA ILE A 115 13.37 -22.75 -23.26
C ILE A 115 13.66 -22.03 -21.95
N GLY A 116 14.65 -21.15 -21.97
CA GLY A 116 14.97 -20.29 -20.84
C GLY A 116 15.76 -19.07 -21.27
N ARG A 117 16.56 -18.55 -20.34
CA ARG A 117 17.24 -17.27 -20.48
C ARG A 117 18.15 -17.17 -21.72
N SER A 118 18.75 -18.28 -22.15
CA SER A 118 19.60 -18.32 -23.35
C SER A 118 18.83 -18.20 -24.66
N ASN A 119 17.51 -18.42 -24.63
CA ASN A 119 16.65 -18.42 -25.82
C ASN A 119 15.95 -17.07 -26.05
N VAL A 120 16.06 -16.15 -25.09
CA VAL A 120 15.49 -14.80 -25.17
C VAL A 120 16.66 -13.82 -25.29
N LEU A 121 16.64 -12.89 -26.26
CA LEU A 121 17.70 -11.91 -26.52
C LEU A 121 17.86 -10.82 -25.44
N VAL A 122 17.49 -11.12 -24.18
CA VAL A 122 17.44 -10.16 -23.07
C VAL A 122 18.08 -10.76 -21.83
N SER A 123 18.92 -9.98 -21.14
CA SER A 123 19.56 -10.32 -19.86
C SER A 123 18.57 -10.30 -18.67
N GLU A 124 17.43 -10.96 -18.79
CA GLU A 124 16.38 -11.01 -17.77
C GLU A 124 16.66 -12.11 -16.72
N LYS A 125 16.96 -11.70 -15.49
CA LYS A 125 17.27 -12.63 -14.39
C LYS A 125 16.04 -13.40 -13.89
N ARG A 126 14.83 -12.89 -14.11
CA ARG A 126 13.58 -13.59 -13.72
C ARG A 126 13.29 -14.84 -14.56
N ILE A 127 13.79 -14.90 -15.80
CA ILE A 127 13.68 -16.12 -16.62
C ILE A 127 14.80 -17.07 -16.20
N SER A 128 14.43 -18.30 -15.82
CA SER A 128 15.41 -19.33 -15.41
C SER A 128 16.22 -19.81 -16.63
N ARG A 129 17.38 -20.43 -16.41
CA ARG A 129 18.16 -21.03 -17.53
C ARG A 129 17.36 -22.10 -18.27
N LYS A 130 16.54 -22.85 -17.52
CA LYS A 130 15.52 -23.77 -18.00
C LYS A 130 14.19 -23.32 -17.41
N HIS A 131 13.43 -22.51 -18.15
CA HIS A 131 12.27 -21.80 -17.63
C HIS A 131 10.96 -22.54 -17.92
N ILE A 132 10.83 -23.05 -19.15
CA ILE A 132 9.78 -23.98 -19.54
C ILE A 132 10.37 -25.13 -20.36
N THR A 133 9.69 -26.27 -20.33
CA THR A 133 9.88 -27.34 -21.30
C THR A 133 8.60 -27.52 -22.11
N LEU A 134 8.71 -27.38 -23.43
CA LEU A 134 7.64 -27.65 -24.39
C LEU A 134 7.86 -29.03 -25.01
N THR A 135 7.00 -29.99 -24.69
CA THR A 135 7.00 -31.30 -25.36
C THR A 135 6.04 -31.23 -26.53
N THR A 136 6.57 -31.05 -27.73
CA THR A 136 5.79 -30.87 -28.96
C THR A 136 5.54 -32.21 -29.65
N SER A 137 4.31 -32.40 -30.12
CA SER A 137 3.85 -33.59 -30.83
C SER A 137 3.61 -33.27 -32.33
N THR A 138 3.56 -34.30 -33.17
CA THR A 138 3.30 -34.17 -34.62
C THR A 138 1.86 -33.80 -34.96
N ASP A 139 0.93 -33.88 -34.00
CA ASP A 139 -0.46 -33.44 -34.13
C ASP A 139 -0.65 -31.92 -33.98
N GLY A 140 0.46 -31.19 -33.77
CA GLY A 140 0.46 -29.74 -33.59
C GLY A 140 0.07 -29.25 -32.21
N SER A 141 -0.10 -30.15 -31.24
CA SER A 141 -0.21 -29.82 -29.83
C SER A 141 1.15 -29.81 -29.15
N ALA A 142 1.28 -29.03 -28.08
CA ALA A 142 2.45 -29.10 -27.21
C ALA A 142 2.06 -29.12 -25.74
N LYS A 143 2.72 -29.97 -24.95
CA LYS A 143 2.61 -29.93 -23.50
C LYS A 143 3.66 -28.98 -22.93
N LEU A 144 3.22 -27.87 -22.35
CA LEU A 144 4.06 -26.91 -21.66
C LEU A 144 4.17 -27.30 -20.18
N LEU A 145 5.39 -27.43 -19.68
CA LEU A 145 5.74 -27.61 -18.28
C LEU A 145 6.56 -26.42 -17.79
N VAL A 146 6.19 -25.81 -16.66
CA VAL A 146 6.98 -24.74 -16.04
C VAL A 146 8.06 -25.34 -15.15
N GLU A 147 9.33 -25.11 -15.51
CA GLU A 147 10.48 -25.63 -14.75
C GLU A 147 11.19 -24.53 -13.94
N GLY A 148 10.98 -23.27 -14.32
CA GLY A 148 11.49 -22.12 -13.58
C GLY A 148 10.73 -21.87 -12.28
N THR A 149 11.34 -21.06 -11.41
CA THR A 149 10.72 -20.63 -10.14
C THR A 149 9.65 -19.55 -10.32
N ASN A 150 9.68 -18.82 -11.45
CA ASN A 150 8.69 -17.81 -11.77
C ASN A 150 7.57 -18.41 -12.64
N PRO A 151 6.32 -18.01 -12.39
CA PRO A 151 5.16 -18.52 -13.13
C PRO A 151 5.16 -18.05 -14.59
N VAL A 152 4.42 -18.76 -15.43
CA VAL A 152 4.21 -18.49 -16.86
C VAL A 152 2.73 -18.29 -17.10
N VAL A 153 2.35 -17.51 -18.10
CA VAL A 153 0.93 -17.33 -18.47
C VAL A 153 0.71 -17.84 -19.88
N ILE A 154 -0.36 -18.63 -20.07
CA ILE A 154 -0.89 -18.96 -21.39
C ILE A 154 -2.15 -18.15 -21.62
N ASN A 155 -2.25 -17.51 -22.77
CA ASN A 155 -3.45 -16.90 -23.29
C ASN A 155 -3.91 -17.73 -24.49
N SER A 156 -4.92 -18.57 -24.25
CA SER A 156 -5.62 -19.32 -25.28
C SER A 156 -6.93 -18.59 -25.60
N GLY A 157 -7.52 -18.83 -26.78
CA GLY A 157 -8.82 -18.21 -27.15
C GLY A 157 -9.93 -18.37 -26.10
N ASP A 158 -9.82 -19.38 -25.23
CA ASP A 158 -10.73 -19.70 -24.13
C ASP A 158 -10.42 -18.99 -22.80
N GLY A 159 -9.36 -18.18 -22.71
CA GLY A 159 -9.01 -17.37 -21.53
C GLY A 159 -7.52 -17.41 -21.14
N ARG A 160 -7.16 -16.56 -20.17
CA ARG A 160 -5.80 -16.38 -19.66
C ARG A 160 -5.57 -17.24 -18.41
N LYS A 161 -4.62 -18.18 -18.48
CA LYS A 161 -4.30 -19.14 -17.41
C LYS A 161 -2.84 -19.00 -16.95
N LYS A 162 -2.63 -18.85 -15.65
CA LYS A 162 -1.29 -18.82 -15.03
C LYS A 162 -0.89 -20.24 -14.62
N LEU A 163 0.37 -20.59 -14.85
CA LEU A 163 0.98 -21.83 -14.42
C LEU A 163 2.13 -21.54 -13.44
N GLY A 164 2.07 -22.16 -12.26
CA GLY A 164 3.13 -22.16 -11.27
C GLY A 164 4.25 -23.19 -11.57
N PRO A 165 5.33 -23.20 -10.78
CA PRO A 165 6.41 -24.18 -10.93
C PRO A 165 5.88 -25.62 -10.88
N ARG A 166 6.33 -26.46 -11.81
CA ARG A 166 5.92 -27.86 -12.03
C ARG A 166 4.49 -28.07 -12.53
N GLU A 167 3.73 -27.02 -12.78
CA GLU A 167 2.43 -27.15 -13.44
C GLU A 167 2.60 -27.31 -14.95
N SER A 168 1.64 -27.99 -15.58
CA SER A 168 1.64 -28.20 -17.03
C SER A 168 0.27 -27.98 -17.67
N VAL A 169 0.28 -27.59 -18.94
CA VAL A 169 -0.93 -27.44 -19.77
C VAL A 169 -0.64 -27.89 -21.20
N ILE A 170 -1.67 -28.27 -21.94
CA ILE A 170 -1.59 -28.47 -23.38
C ILE A 170 -1.89 -27.14 -24.06
N ILE A 171 -1.02 -26.74 -24.98
CA ILE A 171 -1.17 -25.55 -25.84
C ILE A 171 -1.34 -25.98 -27.31
N ARG A 172 -1.99 -25.13 -28.09
CA ARG A 172 -2.31 -25.33 -29.51
C ARG A 172 -1.80 -24.17 -30.37
N ASP A 173 -1.76 -24.39 -31.67
CA ASP A 173 -1.42 -23.34 -32.64
C ASP A 173 -2.24 -22.07 -32.38
N GLY A 174 -1.54 -20.95 -32.27
CA GLY A 174 -2.15 -19.65 -31.99
C GLY A 174 -2.07 -19.18 -30.54
N ASP A 175 -1.84 -20.08 -29.58
CA ASP A 175 -1.75 -19.72 -28.15
C ASP A 175 -0.55 -18.80 -27.87
N VAL A 176 -0.74 -17.83 -26.97
CA VAL A 176 0.31 -16.90 -26.56
C VAL A 176 0.85 -17.28 -25.18
N ILE A 177 2.16 -17.44 -25.08
CA ILE A 177 2.90 -17.78 -23.87
C ILE A 177 3.64 -16.53 -23.40
N GLU A 178 3.31 -16.01 -22.24
CA GLU A 178 4.09 -14.97 -21.56
C GLU A 178 5.07 -15.66 -20.60
N LEU A 179 6.37 -15.63 -20.92
CA LEU A 179 7.38 -16.29 -20.07
C LEU A 179 7.44 -15.70 -18.66
N ILE A 180 7.03 -14.45 -18.50
CA ILE A 180 6.78 -13.81 -17.21
C ILE A 180 5.43 -13.11 -17.32
N PRO A 181 4.52 -13.16 -16.32
CA PRO A 181 3.22 -12.51 -16.42
C PRO A 181 3.35 -11.03 -16.84
N GLY A 182 2.79 -10.69 -18.00
CA GLY A 182 2.80 -9.37 -18.64
C GLY A 182 4.07 -9.05 -19.46
N HIS A 183 4.98 -9.99 -19.66
CA HIS A 183 6.25 -9.77 -20.35
C HIS A 183 6.69 -10.97 -21.22
N TYR A 184 7.48 -10.68 -22.25
CA TYR A 184 8.04 -11.67 -23.19
C TYR A 184 6.97 -12.61 -23.77
N PRO A 185 5.94 -12.07 -24.47
CA PRO A 185 4.93 -12.89 -25.11
C PRO A 185 5.50 -13.59 -26.36
N PHE A 186 5.21 -14.87 -26.49
CA PHE A 186 5.53 -15.70 -27.64
C PHE A 186 4.27 -16.39 -28.14
N LYS A 187 3.98 -16.29 -29.43
CA LYS A 187 2.93 -17.08 -30.08
C LYS A 187 3.48 -18.46 -30.46
N TYR A 188 2.79 -19.53 -30.06
CA TYR A 188 3.09 -20.87 -30.54
C TYR A 188 2.51 -21.08 -31.94
N ALA A 189 3.38 -21.49 -32.87
CA ALA A 189 3.02 -21.75 -34.26
C ALA A 189 3.46 -23.18 -34.63
N SER A 190 2.51 -24.05 -34.98
CA SER A 190 2.75 -25.44 -35.39
C SER A 190 2.95 -25.57 -36.91
N HIS A 191 3.70 -26.59 -37.34
CA HIS A 191 3.97 -26.92 -38.74
C HIS A 191 3.00 -27.96 -39.36
N CYS A 192 1.78 -28.08 -38.86
CA CYS A 192 0.79 -28.96 -39.50
C CYS A 192 0.33 -28.39 -40.86
N PHE A 193 0.71 -29.08 -41.93
CA PHE A 193 0.20 -28.89 -43.29
C PHE A 193 -1.31 -29.15 -43.33
N ASN A 194 -2.09 -28.11 -43.57
CA ASN A 194 -3.38 -28.23 -44.23
C ASN A 194 -3.25 -27.64 -45.64
N SER A 195 -2.93 -28.48 -46.61
CA SER A 195 -3.18 -28.18 -48.02
C SER A 195 -4.03 -29.29 -48.62
N ARG A 196 -5.32 -29.02 -48.82
CA ARG A 196 -6.01 -29.58 -50.00
C ARG A 196 -5.46 -28.82 -51.22
N PRO A 197 -5.02 -29.50 -52.29
CA PRO A 197 -4.41 -28.84 -53.44
C PRO A 197 -5.51 -28.22 -54.32
N GLY A 198 -5.37 -26.93 -54.64
CA GLY A 198 -6.16 -26.24 -55.66
C GLY A 198 -5.20 -25.74 -56.75
N SER A 199 -5.47 -26.19 -57.97
CA SER A 199 -4.72 -25.96 -59.21
C SER A 199 -4.43 -24.50 -59.52
N GLU A 200 -3.34 -24.33 -60.29
CA GLU A 200 -2.83 -23.10 -60.85
C GLU A 200 -3.84 -22.24 -61.62
N ASP A 201 -3.50 -20.96 -61.63
CA ASP A 201 -4.08 -19.84 -62.36
C ASP A 201 -4.18 -20.10 -63.87
N LEU A 202 -5.37 -19.92 -64.45
CA LEU A 202 -5.56 -19.49 -65.84
C LEU A 202 -6.89 -18.72 -65.95
N GLY A 203 -6.82 -17.42 -65.66
CA GLY A 203 -7.46 -16.44 -66.53
C GLY A 203 -8.89 -16.00 -66.22
N GLN A 204 -9.01 -14.66 -66.30
CA GLN A 204 -10.16 -13.90 -66.77
C GLN A 204 -11.24 -13.46 -65.76
N LYS A 205 -11.11 -12.16 -65.43
CA LYS A 205 -12.05 -11.08 -65.83
C LYS A 205 -13.50 -11.18 -65.35
N ARG A 206 -13.90 -10.04 -64.76
CA ARG A 206 -15.18 -9.30 -64.88
C ARG A 206 -16.22 -9.46 -63.76
N VAL A 207 -16.44 -8.31 -63.12
CA VAL A 207 -17.73 -7.60 -62.93
C VAL A 207 -18.74 -8.18 -61.94
N ARG A 208 -18.94 -7.37 -60.89
CA ARG A 208 -20.18 -6.93 -60.22
C ARG A 208 -21.43 -7.83 -60.23
N GLN A 209 -22.05 -7.79 -59.03
CA GLN A 209 -23.47 -7.45 -58.76
C GLN A 209 -24.46 -8.58 -58.40
N VAL A 210 -25.21 -8.27 -57.32
CA VAL A 210 -26.64 -8.55 -57.06
C VAL A 210 -27.01 -9.83 -56.26
N ALA A 211 -27.19 -9.59 -54.96
CA ALA A 211 -28.49 -9.50 -54.26
C ALA A 211 -29.17 -10.75 -53.62
N HIS A 212 -29.49 -10.53 -52.35
CA HIS A 212 -30.80 -10.65 -51.69
C HIS A 212 -31.51 -12.01 -51.58
N ASP A 213 -31.64 -12.47 -50.33
CA ASP A 213 -32.83 -12.28 -49.46
C ASP A 213 -33.45 -13.53 -48.83
N LYS A 214 -33.58 -13.43 -47.48
CA LYS A 214 -34.79 -13.71 -46.67
C LYS A 214 -35.19 -15.19 -46.46
N ILE A 215 -35.83 -15.60 -45.36
CA ILE A 215 -36.77 -14.98 -44.41
C ILE A 215 -36.66 -15.73 -43.07
N SER A 216 -36.99 -15.04 -41.97
CA SER A 216 -37.07 -15.53 -40.60
C SER A 216 -38.49 -16.00 -40.22
N GLU A 217 -38.61 -16.62 -39.04
CA GLU A 217 -39.83 -16.83 -38.23
C GLU A 217 -40.70 -18.06 -38.61
N ARG A 218 -41.27 -18.88 -37.70
CA ARG A 218 -41.49 -18.80 -36.24
C ARG A 218 -42.11 -20.13 -35.70
N VAL A 219 -41.95 -20.38 -34.38
CA VAL A 219 -42.99 -20.86 -33.41
C VAL A 219 -43.25 -22.38 -33.21
N ALA A 220 -42.72 -22.87 -32.06
CA ALA A 220 -43.41 -23.42 -30.88
C ALA A 220 -43.68 -24.93 -30.64
N LYS A 221 -43.33 -25.30 -29.38
CA LYS A 221 -43.94 -26.25 -28.41
C LYS A 221 -43.86 -27.76 -28.67
N ARG A 222 -43.23 -28.51 -27.74
CA ARG A 222 -43.90 -29.29 -26.67
C ARG A 222 -42.91 -29.98 -25.72
N ALA A 223 -43.35 -30.14 -24.46
CA ALA A 223 -42.70 -30.86 -23.37
C ALA A 223 -43.27 -32.29 -23.23
N GLU A 224 -42.51 -33.24 -22.67
CA GLU A 224 -42.79 -33.92 -21.38
C GLU A 224 -42.02 -35.26 -21.16
N MET A 225 -41.55 -35.41 -19.90
CA MET A 225 -41.51 -36.61 -19.02
C MET A 225 -40.51 -37.77 -19.18
N GLY A 226 -39.81 -38.07 -18.06
CA GLY A 226 -39.32 -39.42 -17.69
C GLY A 226 -38.03 -39.48 -16.87
N SER A 227 -38.11 -39.74 -15.56
CA SER A 227 -37.03 -40.26 -14.66
C SER A 227 -37.28 -41.76 -14.37
N PRO A 228 -36.35 -42.64 -13.89
CA PRO A 228 -35.63 -42.45 -12.62
C PRO A 228 -34.25 -43.17 -12.40
N LEU A 229 -33.56 -42.77 -11.31
CA LEU A 229 -32.74 -43.55 -10.34
C LEU A 229 -31.30 -44.09 -10.64
N GLU A 230 -30.43 -43.78 -9.65
CA GLU A 230 -29.31 -44.52 -9.03
C GLU A 230 -27.80 -44.26 -9.37
N ASN A 231 -27.13 -43.70 -8.34
CA ASN A 231 -25.79 -44.00 -7.77
C ASN A 231 -24.53 -44.06 -8.65
N MET A 232 -23.58 -43.14 -8.41
CA MET A 232 -22.38 -43.41 -7.60
C MET A 232 -21.49 -42.16 -7.46
N GLN A 233 -20.94 -42.01 -6.26
CA GLN A 233 -20.00 -40.99 -5.83
C GLN A 233 -18.66 -41.07 -6.57
N SER A 234 -18.09 -39.89 -6.91
CA SER A 234 -16.67 -39.50 -6.72
C SER A 234 -16.27 -38.46 -7.76
N GLY A 235 -15.47 -37.46 -7.36
CA GLY A 235 -14.68 -36.68 -8.32
C GLY A 235 -14.74 -35.16 -8.19
N SER A 236 -13.82 -34.62 -7.40
CA SER A 236 -13.16 -33.30 -7.54
C SER A 236 -14.02 -32.06 -7.83
N SER A 237 -14.31 -31.33 -6.77
CA SER A 237 -14.55 -29.88 -6.82
C SER A 237 -13.27 -29.15 -7.26
N GLN A 238 -13.08 -28.93 -8.56
CA GLN A 238 -12.10 -27.97 -9.07
C GLN A 238 -12.73 -27.01 -10.07
N SER A 239 -12.41 -25.73 -9.87
CA SER A 239 -12.57 -24.53 -10.74
C SER A 239 -13.62 -23.48 -10.32
N LYS A 240 -13.29 -22.70 -9.28
CA LYS A 240 -13.88 -21.37 -9.01
C LYS A 240 -12.86 -20.31 -8.54
N GLU A 241 -11.56 -20.49 -8.75
CA GLU A 241 -10.51 -19.59 -8.21
C GLU A 241 -9.83 -18.66 -9.23
N ALA A 242 -10.19 -18.68 -10.51
CA ALA A 242 -9.51 -17.87 -11.52
C ALA A 242 -10.26 -16.57 -11.85
N ASN A 243 -10.08 -15.48 -11.06
CA ASN A 243 -10.30 -14.09 -11.55
C ASN A 243 -9.79 -12.93 -10.63
N SER A 244 -8.87 -13.14 -9.68
CA SER A 244 -8.36 -12.06 -8.78
C SER A 244 -6.95 -11.53 -9.11
N VAL A 245 -6.27 -12.12 -10.09
CA VAL A 245 -4.89 -11.76 -10.47
C VAL A 245 -4.94 -10.47 -11.28
N GLU A 246 -4.23 -9.42 -10.86
CA GLU A 246 -4.27 -8.05 -11.44
C GLU A 246 -5.52 -7.20 -11.11
N ALA A 247 -6.23 -7.45 -10.00
CA ALA A 247 -7.40 -6.66 -9.59
C ALA A 247 -7.23 -5.13 -9.68
N ILE A 248 -6.03 -4.60 -9.37
CA ILE A 248 -5.73 -3.16 -9.48
C ILE A 248 -5.81 -2.60 -10.91
N ARG A 249 -5.62 -3.45 -11.93
CA ARG A 249 -5.78 -3.06 -13.34
C ARG A 249 -7.20 -2.62 -13.66
N ASN A 250 -8.18 -3.18 -12.96
CA ASN A 250 -9.59 -2.86 -13.17
C ASN A 250 -10.07 -1.74 -12.23
N PHE A 251 -9.22 -1.30 -11.29
CA PHE A 251 -9.54 -0.22 -10.38
C PHE A 251 -9.44 1.14 -11.08
N HIS A 252 -10.59 1.77 -11.29
CA HIS A 252 -10.70 3.09 -11.91
C HIS A 252 -11.52 4.01 -11.01
N ILE A 253 -11.02 5.23 -10.81
CA ILE A 253 -11.72 6.24 -10.02
C ILE A 253 -12.26 7.29 -10.98
N PRO A 254 -13.59 7.52 -11.00
CA PRO A 254 -14.19 8.59 -11.79
C PRO A 254 -13.58 9.97 -11.49
N ASP A 255 -13.51 10.84 -12.50
CA ASP A 255 -12.87 12.15 -12.41
C ASP A 255 -13.50 13.11 -11.39
N ASP A 256 -14.78 12.92 -11.07
CA ASP A 256 -15.52 13.63 -10.03
C ASP A 256 -15.14 13.15 -8.62
N ARG A 257 -14.64 11.91 -8.48
CA ARG A 257 -14.19 11.32 -7.21
C ARG A 257 -12.69 11.39 -6.98
N LEU A 258 -11.89 11.80 -7.97
CA LEU A 258 -10.46 12.08 -7.78
C LEU A 258 -10.15 13.00 -6.58
N PRO A 259 -10.96 14.04 -6.30
CA PRO A 259 -10.79 14.89 -5.12
C PRO A 259 -11.21 14.24 -3.81
N MET A 260 -11.57 12.95 -3.78
CA MET A 260 -11.98 12.19 -2.60
C MET A 260 -11.61 10.70 -2.81
N THR A 261 -10.35 10.34 -2.53
CA THR A 261 -9.83 9.03 -2.93
C THR A 261 -8.84 8.42 -1.94
N PHE A 262 -8.84 7.09 -1.83
CA PHE A 262 -7.74 6.28 -1.32
C PHE A 262 -6.97 5.70 -2.50
N ARG A 263 -5.67 6.00 -2.63
CA ARG A 263 -4.80 5.55 -3.74
C ARG A 263 -3.51 4.96 -3.21
N LEU A 264 -2.92 4.05 -3.97
CA LEU A 264 -1.54 3.63 -3.76
C LEU A 264 -0.57 4.55 -4.53
N LEU A 265 0.66 4.68 -4.03
CA LEU A 265 1.68 5.44 -4.76
C LEU A 265 2.30 4.59 -5.87
N SER A 266 2.70 5.24 -6.95
CA SER A 266 3.37 4.58 -8.06
C SER A 266 4.72 3.98 -7.64
N VAL A 267 5.06 2.81 -8.17
CA VAL A 267 6.32 2.12 -7.93
C VAL A 267 7.04 1.86 -9.24
N LYS A 268 8.29 2.29 -9.32
CA LYS A 268 9.19 2.06 -10.45
C LYS A 268 9.62 0.59 -10.48
N GLY A 269 9.72 0.04 -11.69
CA GLY A 269 10.13 -1.34 -11.91
C GLY A 269 9.01 -2.38 -11.77
N LEU A 270 7.81 -1.97 -11.37
CA LEU A 270 6.62 -2.81 -11.48
C LEU A 270 6.04 -2.80 -12.90
N PRO A 271 5.29 -3.84 -13.31
CA PRO A 271 4.53 -3.83 -14.54
C PRO A 271 3.58 -2.61 -14.63
N PRO A 272 3.34 -2.04 -15.82
CA PRO A 272 2.47 -0.86 -15.96
C PRO A 272 1.07 -1.02 -15.33
N TRP A 273 0.48 -2.22 -15.45
CA TRP A 273 -0.85 -2.50 -14.89
C TRP A 273 -0.90 -2.35 -13.36
N ALA A 274 0.22 -2.60 -12.65
CA ALA A 274 0.30 -2.48 -11.19
C ALA A 274 0.35 -1.02 -10.71
N ASN A 275 0.55 -0.09 -11.66
CA ASN A 275 0.51 1.35 -11.43
C ASN A 275 -0.79 2.00 -11.92
N THR A 276 -1.77 1.21 -12.39
CA THR A 276 -3.10 1.72 -12.76
C THR A 276 -3.74 2.44 -11.57
N SER A 277 -4.27 3.64 -11.80
CA SER A 277 -4.90 4.48 -10.76
C SER A 277 -4.00 4.76 -9.54
N CYS A 278 -2.68 4.66 -9.67
CA CYS A 278 -1.73 5.08 -8.63
C CYS A 278 -1.40 6.57 -8.75
N VAL A 279 -0.68 7.13 -7.78
CA VAL A 279 -0.26 8.54 -7.76
C VAL A 279 1.23 8.70 -7.53
N ARG A 280 1.81 9.74 -8.12
CA ARG A 280 3.11 10.30 -7.78
C ARG A 280 2.92 11.59 -6.98
N ILE A 281 4.01 12.09 -6.40
CA ILE A 281 3.99 13.35 -5.63
C ILE A 281 3.48 14.55 -6.46
N THR A 282 3.84 14.59 -7.74
CA THR A 282 3.43 15.65 -8.68
C THR A 282 1.95 15.62 -9.03
N ASP A 283 1.30 14.45 -8.93
CA ASP A 283 -0.13 14.33 -9.20
C ASP A 283 -0.96 14.88 -8.03
N ILE A 284 -0.35 14.96 -6.83
CA ILE A 284 -0.96 15.47 -5.60
C ILE A 284 -0.72 16.97 -5.47
N ILE A 285 0.53 17.39 -5.64
CA ILE A 285 0.99 18.78 -5.45
C ILE A 285 1.09 19.44 -6.82
N GLN A 286 0.00 20.06 -7.23
CA GLN A 286 -0.14 20.74 -8.52
C GLN A 286 -1.17 21.86 -8.43
N GLY A 287 -1.15 22.78 -9.40
CA GLY A 287 -2.04 23.94 -9.45
C GLY A 287 -1.55 25.11 -8.60
N ASP A 288 -2.43 26.11 -8.43
CA ASP A 288 -2.10 27.39 -7.79
C ASP A 288 -2.23 27.30 -6.27
N ILE A 289 -1.20 26.75 -5.64
CA ILE A 289 -1.13 26.57 -4.19
C ILE A 289 -0.67 27.88 -3.54
N LEU A 290 -1.48 28.38 -2.60
CA LEU A 290 -1.22 29.61 -1.84
C LEU A 290 -0.37 29.36 -0.59
N PHE A 291 -0.57 28.22 0.06
CA PHE A 291 0.15 27.81 1.27
C PHE A 291 0.20 26.30 1.36
N ALA A 292 1.33 25.75 1.80
CA ALA A 292 1.50 24.31 2.00
C ALA A 292 2.01 23.97 3.40
N VAL A 293 1.45 22.91 3.99
CA VAL A 293 2.02 22.22 5.16
C VAL A 293 2.49 20.84 4.74
N LEU A 294 3.76 20.54 5.00
CA LEU A 294 4.38 19.23 4.77
C LEU A 294 4.77 18.64 6.13
N SER A 295 3.98 17.69 6.63
CA SER A 295 4.28 16.94 7.85
C SER A 295 4.95 15.62 7.50
N ASN A 296 6.12 15.35 8.05
CA ASN A 296 6.84 14.10 7.80
C ASN A 296 7.82 13.70 8.93
N TYR A 297 8.31 12.46 8.89
CA TYR A 297 9.44 12.03 9.70
C TYR A 297 10.76 12.42 9.05
N MET A 298 10.99 11.97 7.81
CA MET A 298 12.19 12.26 7.04
C MET A 298 11.91 13.15 5.83
N VAL A 299 12.81 14.10 5.57
CA VAL A 299 12.70 15.07 4.48
C VAL A 299 14.04 15.26 3.79
N ASP A 300 14.12 14.82 2.54
CA ASP A 300 15.25 15.09 1.66
C ASP A 300 14.89 16.23 0.69
N ILE A 301 15.36 17.44 1.00
CA ILE A 301 15.11 18.64 0.19
C ILE A 301 15.78 18.56 -1.19
N ASP A 302 16.96 17.93 -1.29
CA ASP A 302 17.70 17.79 -2.55
C ASP A 302 16.93 16.96 -3.56
N TRP A 303 16.21 15.94 -3.08
CA TRP A 303 15.33 15.15 -3.91
C TRP A 303 13.95 15.82 -4.10
N LEU A 304 13.36 16.37 -3.04
CA LEU A 304 11.97 16.83 -3.03
C LEU A 304 11.72 17.96 -4.03
N ILE A 305 12.62 18.94 -4.11
CA ILE A 305 12.45 20.11 -4.98
C ILE A 305 12.51 19.69 -6.48
N PRO A 306 13.51 18.94 -6.96
CA PRO A 306 13.49 18.43 -8.33
C PRO A 306 12.35 17.45 -8.61
N ALA A 307 11.97 16.62 -7.63
CA ALA A 307 10.88 15.66 -7.80
C ALA A 307 9.50 16.32 -7.86
N CYS A 308 9.33 17.49 -7.22
CA CYS A 308 8.10 18.27 -7.23
C CYS A 308 8.38 19.79 -7.32
N PRO A 309 8.72 20.30 -8.53
CA PRO A 309 9.11 21.71 -8.69
C PRO A 309 7.99 22.71 -8.34
N ALA A 310 6.73 22.27 -8.33
CA ALA A 310 5.59 23.08 -7.90
C ALA A 310 5.76 23.61 -6.47
N LEU A 311 6.39 22.83 -5.57
CA LEU A 311 6.63 23.24 -4.18
C LEU A 311 7.52 24.48 -4.06
N ALA A 312 8.48 24.65 -4.98
CA ALA A 312 9.36 25.82 -4.98
C ALA A 312 8.62 27.12 -5.34
N LYS A 313 7.47 27.01 -6.02
CA LYS A 313 6.63 28.15 -6.42
C LYS A 313 5.59 28.53 -5.37
N VAL A 314 5.36 27.68 -4.37
CA VAL A 314 4.37 27.96 -3.32
C VAL A 314 4.85 29.16 -2.51
N PRO A 315 4.04 30.21 -2.30
CA PRO A 315 4.45 31.43 -1.61
C PRO A 315 4.99 31.19 -0.20
N GLN A 316 4.43 30.22 0.52
CA GLN A 316 4.84 29.87 1.88
C GLN A 316 4.70 28.36 2.10
N VAL A 317 5.73 27.73 2.66
CA VAL A 317 5.70 26.31 3.00
C VAL A 317 6.12 26.11 4.46
N LEU A 318 5.31 25.39 5.24
CA LEU A 318 5.65 24.94 6.58
C LEU A 318 6.01 23.46 6.53
N VAL A 319 7.25 23.10 6.87
CA VAL A 319 7.72 21.72 6.97
C VAL A 319 7.83 21.32 8.43
N ILE A 320 7.01 20.36 8.84
CA ILE A 320 6.99 19.80 10.18
C ILE A 320 7.71 18.45 10.13
N HIS A 321 8.86 18.34 10.78
CA HIS A 321 9.77 17.22 10.56
C HIS A 321 10.15 16.48 11.85
N GLY A 322 10.57 15.22 11.69
CA GLY A 322 11.17 14.39 12.75
C GLY A 322 12.69 14.26 12.67
N GLU A 323 13.34 14.95 11.73
CA GLU A 323 14.78 14.87 11.47
C GLU A 323 15.68 15.18 12.68
N GLY A 324 16.84 14.53 12.69
CA GLY A 324 17.94 14.80 13.63
C GLY A 324 18.67 16.11 13.32
N ASP A 325 19.50 16.56 14.25
CA ASP A 325 20.10 17.91 14.19
C ASP A 325 21.04 18.07 12.98
N GLY A 326 21.81 17.03 12.64
CA GLY A 326 22.69 17.05 11.46
C GLY A 326 21.92 17.17 10.12
N THR A 327 20.82 16.42 9.95
CA THR A 327 19.98 16.54 8.75
C THR A 327 19.26 17.89 8.72
N LEU A 328 18.80 18.38 9.87
CA LEU A 328 18.17 19.69 9.99
C LEU A 328 19.10 20.82 9.52
N ASP A 329 20.38 20.79 9.88
CA ASP A 329 21.33 21.81 9.43
C ASP A 329 21.62 21.74 7.92
N ASN A 330 21.54 20.55 7.33
CA ASN A 330 21.52 20.41 5.87
C ASN A 330 20.24 21.02 5.25
N MET A 331 19.08 20.72 5.82
CA MET A 331 17.80 21.26 5.35
C MET A 331 17.77 22.79 5.42
N LYS A 332 18.25 23.39 6.52
CA LYS A 332 18.31 24.86 6.69
C LYS A 332 19.11 25.55 5.60
N ARG A 333 20.22 24.94 5.15
CA ARG A 333 21.07 25.49 4.08
C ARG A 333 20.47 25.38 2.70
N LYS A 334 19.62 24.37 2.47
CA LYS A 334 19.13 24.00 1.13
C LYS A 334 17.69 24.39 0.84
N LYS A 335 16.88 24.62 1.89
CA LYS A 335 15.48 25.01 1.74
C LYS A 335 15.36 26.34 1.00
N PRO A 336 14.28 26.57 0.23
CA PRO A 336 13.89 27.90 -0.20
C PRO A 336 13.71 28.87 0.98
N ALA A 337 13.93 30.17 0.73
CA ALA A 337 13.91 31.19 1.78
C ALA A 337 12.56 31.25 2.51
N ASN A 338 11.47 31.11 1.76
CA ASN A 338 10.08 31.14 2.22
C ASN A 338 9.59 29.83 2.86
N TRP A 339 10.49 28.88 3.16
CA TRP A 339 10.15 27.66 3.90
C TRP A 339 10.42 27.82 5.39
N ILE A 340 9.48 27.44 6.23
CA ILE A 340 9.63 27.37 7.69
C ILE A 340 9.83 25.91 8.06
N LEU A 341 10.91 25.61 8.79
CA LEU A 341 11.13 24.26 9.34
C LEU A 341 10.73 24.26 10.82
N HIS A 342 9.93 23.28 11.22
CA HIS A 342 9.48 23.11 12.60
C HIS A 342 9.65 21.67 13.07
N LYS A 343 10.22 21.49 14.26
CA LYS A 343 10.37 20.19 14.93
C LYS A 343 9.45 20.19 16.17
N PRO A 344 8.35 19.42 16.17
CA PRO A 344 7.42 19.38 17.30
C PRO A 344 8.08 18.86 18.59
N PRO A 345 7.58 19.28 19.77
CA PRO A 345 8.13 18.85 21.05
C PRO A 345 7.88 17.36 21.31
N LEU A 346 8.92 16.62 21.66
CA LEU A 346 8.87 15.20 22.05
C LEU A 346 9.24 15.06 23.54
N PRO A 347 8.32 15.34 24.47
CA PRO A 347 8.62 15.41 25.90
C PRO A 347 8.89 14.04 26.55
N ILE A 348 8.62 12.95 25.85
CA ILE A 348 8.78 11.58 26.36
C ILE A 348 9.85 10.88 25.52
N SER A 349 10.85 10.28 26.18
CA SER A 349 11.96 9.58 25.52
C SER A 349 11.47 8.48 24.57
N PHE A 350 12.25 8.24 23.52
CA PHE A 350 11.93 7.29 22.45
C PHE A 350 10.64 7.61 21.67
N GLY A 351 10.18 8.87 21.77
CA GLY A 351 9.13 9.41 20.91
C GLY A 351 9.65 9.82 19.54
N THR A 352 8.76 9.92 18.57
CA THR A 352 9.08 10.37 17.20
C THR A 352 7.96 11.21 16.64
N HIS A 353 8.28 12.22 15.83
CA HIS A 353 7.29 12.83 14.94
C HIS A 353 7.19 11.99 13.67
N HIS A 354 6.18 11.13 13.59
CA HIS A 354 6.07 10.12 12.53
C HIS A 354 4.89 10.34 11.58
N SER A 355 4.10 11.39 11.84
CA SER A 355 2.96 11.83 11.03
C SER A 355 3.38 12.23 9.62
N LYS A 356 2.55 11.90 8.65
CA LYS A 356 2.82 12.04 7.21
C LYS A 356 1.59 12.61 6.53
N ALA A 357 1.61 13.91 6.28
CA ALA A 357 0.48 14.62 5.73
C ALA A 357 0.90 15.83 4.89
N ILE A 358 0.09 16.15 3.90
CA ILE A 358 0.25 17.30 3.02
C ILE A 358 -1.05 18.09 3.03
N PHE A 359 -1.01 19.35 3.44
CA PHE A 359 -2.16 20.26 3.36
C PHE A 359 -1.84 21.37 2.39
N LEU A 360 -2.68 21.54 1.36
CA LEU A 360 -2.45 22.51 0.29
C LEU A 360 -3.64 23.45 0.24
N VAL A 361 -3.42 24.73 0.53
CA VAL A 361 -4.44 25.77 0.43
C VAL A 361 -4.41 26.35 -0.98
N TYR A 362 -5.58 26.46 -1.58
CA TYR A 362 -5.84 26.98 -2.92
C TYR A 362 -6.82 28.16 -2.84
N PRO A 363 -6.96 28.95 -3.92
CA PRO A 363 -7.99 29.98 -3.99
C PRO A 363 -9.40 29.44 -3.74
N ARG A 364 -9.69 28.20 -4.15
CA ARG A 364 -11.03 27.58 -4.01
C ARG A 364 -11.26 26.89 -2.66
N GLY A 365 -10.22 26.47 -1.95
CA GLY A 365 -10.36 25.64 -0.76
C GLY A 365 -9.04 25.02 -0.30
N ILE A 366 -9.10 23.88 0.37
CA ILE A 366 -7.94 23.12 0.86
C ILE A 366 -7.97 21.68 0.36
N ARG A 367 -6.83 21.15 -0.06
CA ARG A 367 -6.60 19.70 -0.24
C ARG A 367 -5.94 19.15 1.00
N MET A 368 -6.56 18.14 1.60
CA MET A 368 -6.04 17.39 2.72
C MET A 368 -5.51 16.04 2.23
N VAL A 369 -4.28 15.70 2.59
CA VAL A 369 -3.67 14.41 2.26
C VAL A 369 -3.06 13.80 3.52
N VAL A 370 -3.41 12.56 3.81
CA VAL A 370 -2.76 11.73 4.84
C VAL A 370 -2.16 10.52 4.15
N HIS A 371 -0.85 10.31 4.28
CA HIS A 371 -0.11 9.31 3.51
C HIS A 371 0.90 8.54 4.38
N THR A 372 1.60 7.56 3.79
CA THR A 372 2.54 6.71 4.55
C THR A 372 4.01 6.86 4.13
N ALA A 373 4.28 7.59 3.05
CA ALA A 373 5.63 7.82 2.54
C ALA A 373 6.42 8.91 3.28
N ASN A 374 7.70 8.67 3.57
CA ASN A 374 8.62 9.75 3.87
C ASN A 374 8.87 10.63 2.64
N LEU A 375 9.28 11.90 2.80
CA LEU A 375 9.62 12.78 1.68
C LEU A 375 11.04 12.52 1.19
N ILE A 376 11.28 11.28 0.72
CA ILE A 376 12.56 10.80 0.17
C ILE A 376 12.31 9.95 -1.07
N TYR A 377 13.33 9.82 -1.93
CA TYR A 377 13.22 9.09 -3.21
C TYR A 377 12.63 7.69 -3.05
N VAL A 378 13.22 6.88 -2.16
CA VAL A 378 12.91 5.44 -2.08
C VAL A 378 11.44 5.22 -1.70
N ASP A 379 10.91 6.02 -0.78
CA ASP A 379 9.54 5.86 -0.30
C ASP A 379 8.49 6.20 -1.35
N TRP A 380 8.78 7.13 -2.26
CA TRP A 380 7.85 7.53 -3.33
C TRP A 380 8.01 6.75 -4.63
N ASN A 381 9.06 5.92 -4.75
CA ASN A 381 9.39 5.26 -6.02
C ASN A 381 9.55 3.74 -5.91
N ASN A 382 9.81 3.16 -4.74
CA ASN A 382 10.20 1.76 -4.63
C ASN A 382 9.31 0.92 -3.70
N LYS A 383 8.50 1.56 -2.85
CA LYS A 383 7.76 0.89 -1.77
C LYS A 383 6.25 0.90 -1.98
N SER A 384 5.59 -0.07 -1.37
CA SER A 384 4.14 -0.05 -1.25
C SER A 384 3.72 0.96 -0.20
N GLN A 385 3.10 2.04 -0.65
CA GLN A 385 2.60 3.16 0.17
C GLN A 385 1.14 3.46 -0.22
N GLY A 386 0.41 4.06 0.71
CA GLY A 386 -0.95 4.55 0.47
C GLY A 386 -1.11 6.02 0.84
N LEU A 387 -2.13 6.65 0.26
CA LEU A 387 -2.62 7.95 0.69
C LEU A 387 -4.13 8.04 0.59
N TRP A 388 -4.70 8.78 1.52
CA TRP A 388 -6.03 9.36 1.39
C TRP A 388 -5.90 10.84 1.00
N MET A 389 -6.76 11.29 0.11
CA MET A 389 -6.84 12.68 -0.33
C MET A 389 -8.29 13.13 -0.39
N GLN A 390 -8.59 14.31 0.17
CA GLN A 390 -9.87 14.98 -0.02
C GLN A 390 -9.72 16.51 -0.15
N ASP A 391 -10.40 17.11 -1.14
CA ASP A 391 -10.52 18.57 -1.28
C ASP A 391 -11.71 19.07 -0.45
N PHE A 392 -11.63 20.28 0.12
CA PHE A 392 -12.68 20.93 0.93
C PHE A 392 -12.80 22.41 0.57
N PRO A 393 -14.00 22.98 0.40
CA PRO A 393 -14.16 24.40 0.07
C PRO A 393 -13.87 25.29 1.29
N TRP A 394 -13.72 26.59 1.05
CA TRP A 394 -13.83 27.60 2.12
C TRP A 394 -15.24 27.58 2.72
N LYS A 395 -15.37 27.91 4.00
CA LYS A 395 -16.67 28.13 4.64
C LYS A 395 -17.30 29.44 4.17
N ASP A 396 -18.61 29.41 4.00
CA ASP A 396 -19.39 30.63 3.79
C ASP A 396 -19.45 31.46 5.07
N GLN A 397 -19.15 32.76 4.96
CA GLN A 397 -19.11 33.69 6.11
C GLN A 397 -20.46 33.81 6.84
N ASN A 398 -21.57 33.49 6.17
CA ASN A 398 -22.93 33.57 6.70
C ASN A 398 -23.47 32.22 7.23
N SER A 399 -22.69 31.14 7.11
CA SER A 399 -23.13 29.82 7.57
C SER A 399 -22.88 29.64 9.06
N SER A 400 -23.93 29.30 9.82
CA SER A 400 -23.77 28.87 11.22
C SER A 400 -23.05 27.52 11.20
N SER A 401 -21.72 27.51 11.40
CA SER A 401 -20.96 26.27 11.33
C SER A 401 -21.41 25.33 12.45
N ARG A 402 -22.19 24.29 12.12
CA ARG A 402 -22.35 23.14 12.99
C ARG A 402 -20.96 22.50 13.09
N GLY A 403 -20.45 22.32 14.31
CA GLY A 403 -19.13 21.70 14.52
C GLY A 403 -19.04 20.37 13.79
N CYS A 404 -17.94 20.17 13.05
CA CYS A 404 -17.64 18.90 12.39
C CYS A 404 -16.59 18.16 13.20
N ALA A 405 -16.85 16.89 13.50
CA ALA A 405 -15.95 16.08 14.30
C ALA A 405 -14.54 16.02 13.65
N PHE A 406 -14.46 15.95 12.32
CA PHE A 406 -13.19 15.97 11.56
C PHE A 406 -12.41 17.27 11.81
N GLU A 407 -13.10 18.41 11.76
CA GLU A 407 -12.50 19.73 12.01
C GLU A 407 -11.92 19.83 13.42
N ASP A 408 -12.67 19.41 14.43
CA ASP A 408 -12.23 19.48 15.82
C ASP A 408 -11.00 18.60 16.05
N ASP A 409 -11.00 17.37 15.53
CA ASP A 409 -9.84 16.47 15.61
C ASP A 409 -8.61 17.05 14.91
N LEU A 410 -8.79 17.67 13.73
CA LEU A 410 -7.72 18.31 12.98
C LEU A 410 -7.11 19.44 13.79
N VAL A 411 -7.92 20.41 14.21
CA VAL A 411 -7.46 21.60 14.94
C VAL A 411 -6.80 21.20 16.25
N ASP A 412 -7.36 20.21 16.96
CA ASP A 412 -6.78 19.67 18.18
C ASP A 412 -5.40 19.08 17.94
N TYR A 413 -5.23 18.29 16.87
CA TYR A 413 -3.95 17.68 16.53
C TYR A 413 -2.92 18.74 16.14
N LEU A 414 -3.27 19.69 15.27
CA LEU A 414 -2.37 20.78 14.85
C LEU A 414 -1.98 21.67 16.03
N SER A 415 -2.89 21.90 16.97
CA SER A 415 -2.62 22.63 18.21
C SER A 415 -1.62 21.94 19.13
N ALA A 416 -1.48 20.62 19.03
CA ALA A 416 -0.49 19.85 19.77
C ALA A 416 0.91 19.92 19.16
N LEU A 417 1.05 20.26 17.87
CA LEU A 417 2.35 20.36 17.19
C LEU A 417 3.16 21.59 17.60
N LYS A 418 2.51 22.63 18.16
CA LYS A 418 3.14 23.84 18.71
C LYS A 418 4.07 24.55 17.71
N TRP A 419 3.66 24.64 16.44
CA TRP A 419 4.40 25.39 15.42
C TRP A 419 4.27 26.90 15.63
N PRO A 420 5.20 27.71 15.09
CA PRO A 420 5.10 29.18 15.15
C PRO A 420 3.92 29.70 14.33
N GLU A 421 3.27 30.75 14.84
CA GLU A 421 2.26 31.50 14.10
C GLU A 421 2.93 32.54 13.20
N PHE A 422 2.37 32.80 12.01
CA PHE A 422 2.92 33.78 11.08
C PHE A 422 1.82 34.38 10.18
N PRO A 423 1.93 35.65 9.79
CA PRO A 423 0.97 36.27 8.88
C PRO A 423 1.14 35.74 7.44
N ALA A 424 0.05 35.58 6.72
CA ALA A 424 0.02 35.30 5.29
C ALA A 424 -1.13 36.04 4.62
N SER A 425 -0.91 36.54 3.40
CA SER A 425 -1.93 37.17 2.57
C SER A 425 -2.36 36.23 1.46
N PHE A 426 -3.66 35.98 1.35
CA PHE A 426 -4.23 35.12 0.31
C PHE A 426 -5.06 35.95 -0.66
N PRO A 427 -4.69 35.99 -1.96
CA PRO A 427 -5.47 36.67 -2.98
C PRO A 427 -6.94 36.24 -2.95
N GLY A 428 -7.85 37.21 -2.91
CA GLY A 428 -9.30 36.97 -2.85
C GLY A 428 -9.87 36.62 -1.47
N HIS A 429 -9.04 36.37 -0.45
CA HIS A 429 -9.48 36.00 0.90
C HIS A 429 -8.97 36.92 2.01
N GLY A 430 -7.92 37.71 1.74
CA GLY A 430 -7.37 38.69 2.68
C GLY A 430 -6.20 38.17 3.52
N ASN A 431 -5.95 38.84 4.64
CA ASN A 431 -4.81 38.55 5.51
C ASN A 431 -5.23 37.64 6.68
N PHE A 432 -4.44 36.61 6.93
CA PHE A 432 -4.65 35.67 8.03
C PHE A 432 -3.40 35.54 8.87
N ASN A 433 -3.57 35.28 10.16
CA ASN A 433 -2.52 34.72 11.00
C ASN A 433 -2.62 33.19 10.91
N ILE A 434 -1.60 32.55 10.34
CA ILE A 434 -1.57 31.11 10.12
C ILE A 434 -1.21 30.42 11.43
N ASN A 435 -2.22 29.78 12.00
CA ASN A 435 -2.12 28.98 13.22
C ASN A 435 -3.07 27.77 13.11
N PRO A 436 -3.13 26.86 14.10
CA PRO A 436 -4.04 25.71 14.03
C PRO A 436 -5.51 26.07 13.79
N TYR A 437 -5.98 27.21 14.29
CA TYR A 437 -7.37 27.67 14.13
C TYR A 437 -7.67 28.20 12.73
N PHE A 438 -6.67 28.61 11.94
CA PHE A 438 -6.85 28.97 10.54
C PHE A 438 -7.54 27.85 9.75
N PHE A 439 -7.26 26.58 10.10
CA PHE A 439 -7.88 25.43 9.43
C PHE A 439 -9.39 25.32 9.65
N ARG A 440 -9.99 26.06 10.60
CA ARG A 440 -11.45 26.16 10.77
C ARG A 440 -12.14 26.97 9.68
N LYS A 441 -11.39 27.62 8.78
CA LYS A 441 -11.93 28.41 7.66
C LYS A 441 -12.43 27.55 6.48
N PHE A 442 -12.22 26.24 6.50
CA PHE A 442 -12.66 25.32 5.46
C PHE A 442 -13.83 24.46 5.93
N ASP A 443 -14.74 24.11 5.03
CA ASP A 443 -15.91 23.30 5.35
C ASP A 443 -15.60 21.80 5.21
N TYR A 444 -15.48 21.11 6.36
CA TYR A 444 -15.28 19.67 6.43
C TYR A 444 -16.56 18.87 6.65
N SER A 445 -17.75 19.47 6.49
CA SER A 445 -19.04 18.81 6.71
C SER A 445 -19.24 17.53 5.87
N LYS A 446 -18.50 17.42 4.75
CA LYS A 446 -18.50 16.28 3.82
C LYS A 446 -17.27 15.38 3.93
N ALA A 447 -16.51 15.44 5.03
CA ALA A 447 -15.35 14.56 5.21
C ALA A 447 -15.76 13.07 5.17
N ALA A 448 -15.14 12.32 4.26
CA ALA A 448 -15.47 10.90 4.02
C ALA A 448 -14.82 9.92 5.02
N VAL A 449 -13.99 10.45 5.93
CA VAL A 449 -13.21 9.69 6.89
C VAL A 449 -13.21 10.37 8.25
N ARG A 450 -12.83 9.64 9.30
CA ARG A 450 -12.53 10.21 10.62
C ARG A 450 -11.02 10.29 10.83
N LEU A 451 -10.51 11.41 11.36
CA LEU A 451 -9.10 11.49 11.77
C LEU A 451 -8.84 10.65 13.02
N ILE A 452 -7.74 9.90 13.01
CA ILE A 452 -7.22 9.15 14.14
C ILE A 452 -5.76 9.58 14.33
N ALA A 453 -5.50 10.36 15.38
CA ALA A 453 -4.18 10.91 15.65
C ALA A 453 -3.62 10.41 16.99
N SER A 454 -2.30 10.44 17.10
CA SER A 454 -1.58 10.23 18.35
C SER A 454 -0.76 11.46 18.69
N VAL A 455 -0.75 11.82 19.96
CA VAL A 455 -0.01 12.97 20.50
C VAL A 455 0.79 12.49 21.72
N PRO A 456 2.10 12.75 21.81
CA PRO A 456 2.91 12.41 22.97
C PRO A 456 2.35 13.01 24.26
N GLY A 457 2.25 12.21 25.31
CA GLY A 457 1.76 12.67 26.60
C GLY A 457 1.16 11.58 27.46
N TYR A 458 0.74 11.99 28.66
CA TYR A 458 0.00 11.19 29.62
C TYR A 458 -1.43 11.70 29.67
N HIS A 459 -2.34 11.03 28.98
CA HIS A 459 -3.72 11.49 28.78
C HIS A 459 -4.64 10.85 29.82
N THR A 460 -5.39 11.67 30.56
CA THR A 460 -6.29 11.24 31.63
C THR A 460 -7.67 11.91 31.49
N GLY A 461 -8.65 11.43 32.27
CA GLY A 461 -10.00 12.00 32.29
C GLY A 461 -10.62 12.07 30.89
N ARG A 462 -11.14 13.24 30.51
CA ARG A 462 -11.75 13.46 29.19
C ARG A 462 -10.79 13.27 28.02
N TYR A 463 -9.48 13.45 28.23
CA TYR A 463 -8.47 13.33 27.18
C TYR A 463 -8.05 11.89 26.90
N LEU A 464 -8.45 10.93 27.76
CA LEU A 464 -8.14 9.50 27.59
C LEU A 464 -8.62 8.96 26.24
N LYS A 465 -9.74 9.49 25.73
CA LYS A 465 -10.40 9.10 24.48
C LYS A 465 -9.97 9.93 23.26
N LYS A 466 -9.04 10.88 23.43
CA LYS A 466 -8.72 11.87 22.40
C LYS A 466 -7.71 11.35 21.37
N TRP A 467 -6.83 10.44 21.76
CA TRP A 467 -5.68 10.03 20.94
C TRP A 467 -5.50 8.51 20.87
N GLY A 468 -4.71 8.06 19.91
CA GLY A 468 -4.24 6.69 19.78
C GLY A 468 -5.37 5.67 19.66
N HIS A 469 -5.16 4.47 20.22
CA HIS A 469 -6.12 3.37 20.07
C HIS A 469 -7.43 3.65 20.82
N MET A 470 -7.42 4.52 21.83
CA MET A 470 -8.61 4.93 22.57
C MET A 470 -9.49 5.91 21.79
N LYS A 471 -8.89 6.72 20.90
CA LYS A 471 -9.65 7.51 19.92
C LYS A 471 -10.39 6.59 18.95
N LEU A 472 -9.67 5.64 18.36
CA LEU A 472 -10.26 4.65 17.47
C LEU A 472 -11.39 3.88 18.16
N ARG A 473 -11.16 3.41 19.39
CA ARG A 473 -12.16 2.76 20.22
C ARG A 473 -13.44 3.59 20.35
N SER A 474 -13.30 4.87 20.70
CA SER A 474 -14.44 5.75 20.96
C SER A 474 -15.26 5.98 19.69
N VAL A 475 -14.59 6.19 18.55
CA VAL A 475 -15.27 6.34 17.25
C VAL A 475 -16.00 5.06 16.85
N LEU A 476 -15.38 3.89 17.01
CA LEU A 476 -16.01 2.61 16.67
C LEU A 476 -17.23 2.30 17.55
N GLN A 477 -17.24 2.73 18.82
CA GLN A 477 -18.38 2.59 19.73
C GLN A 477 -19.63 3.36 19.28
N GLU A 478 -19.47 4.39 18.46
CA GLU A 478 -20.56 5.18 17.89
C GLU A 478 -21.11 4.56 16.59
N CYS A 479 -20.48 3.49 16.07
CA CYS A 479 -20.79 2.91 14.77
C CYS A 479 -21.59 1.61 14.87
N ILE A 480 -22.50 1.43 13.90
CA ILE A 480 -23.28 0.20 13.70
C ILE A 480 -22.75 -0.52 12.46
N PHE A 481 -22.46 -1.81 12.60
CA PHE A 481 -21.91 -2.68 11.57
C PHE A 481 -22.79 -3.90 11.35
N ASP A 482 -22.67 -4.55 10.20
CA ASP A 482 -23.47 -5.73 9.92
C ASP A 482 -23.17 -6.93 10.80
N LYS A 483 -24.19 -7.78 10.96
CA LYS A 483 -24.06 -9.05 11.69
C LYS A 483 -22.99 -9.97 11.11
N GLU A 484 -22.71 -9.87 9.82
CA GLU A 484 -21.62 -10.62 9.17
C GLU A 484 -20.24 -10.29 9.75
N PHE A 485 -20.08 -9.14 10.40
CA PHE A 485 -18.84 -8.79 11.06
C PHE A 485 -18.77 -9.29 12.51
N GLN A 486 -19.81 -9.88 13.10
CA GLN A 486 -19.69 -10.39 14.47
C GLN A 486 -18.57 -11.43 14.56
N ARG A 487 -17.66 -11.22 15.53
CA ARG A 487 -16.45 -12.04 15.76
C ARG A 487 -15.53 -12.19 14.54
N SER A 488 -15.72 -11.37 13.52
CA SER A 488 -14.88 -11.35 12.32
C SER A 488 -13.44 -10.91 12.65
N PRO A 489 -12.45 -11.42 11.90
CA PRO A 489 -11.04 -11.21 12.18
C PRO A 489 -10.59 -9.75 12.02
N LEU A 490 -9.48 -9.44 12.68
CA LEU A 490 -8.72 -8.21 12.53
C LEU A 490 -7.45 -8.49 11.73
N VAL A 491 -7.00 -7.50 10.96
CA VAL A 491 -5.71 -7.55 10.27
C VAL A 491 -4.88 -6.32 10.61
N TYR A 492 -3.63 -6.54 10.97
CA TYR A 492 -2.64 -5.52 11.29
C TYR A 492 -1.51 -5.61 10.27
N GLN A 493 -1.40 -4.62 9.39
CA GLN A 493 -0.27 -4.50 8.48
C GLN A 493 0.51 -3.24 8.84
N PHE A 494 1.82 -3.38 8.98
CA PHE A 494 2.72 -2.28 9.33
C PHE A 494 4.14 -2.54 8.82
N SER A 495 5.07 -1.62 9.07
CA SER A 495 6.47 -1.76 8.64
C SER A 495 7.49 -1.70 9.78
N SER A 496 7.08 -1.47 11.03
CA SER A 496 7.97 -1.59 12.19
C SER A 496 7.26 -2.19 13.39
N LEU A 497 7.99 -2.98 14.16
CA LEU A 497 7.45 -3.72 15.31
C LEU A 497 8.05 -3.21 16.63
N GLY A 498 7.19 -2.65 17.49
CA GLY A 498 7.57 -2.27 18.85
C GLY A 498 7.79 -3.48 19.76
N SER A 499 8.21 -3.23 21.01
CA SER A 499 8.27 -4.29 22.02
C SER A 499 6.87 -4.59 22.55
N LEU A 500 6.22 -5.60 21.97
CA LEU A 500 4.84 -5.98 22.31
C LEU A 500 4.79 -6.99 23.45
N ASN A 501 3.65 -7.07 24.14
CA ASN A 501 3.34 -8.14 25.09
C ASN A 501 1.86 -8.54 24.92
N GLU A 502 1.48 -9.72 25.43
CA GLU A 502 0.12 -10.25 25.27
C GLU A 502 -0.95 -9.34 25.86
N LYS A 503 -0.68 -8.74 27.03
CA LYS A 503 -1.60 -7.80 27.69
C LYS A 503 -1.94 -6.63 26.77
N TRP A 504 -0.94 -6.01 26.15
CA TRP A 504 -1.16 -4.89 25.25
C TRP A 504 -1.80 -5.32 23.93
N MET A 505 -1.47 -6.51 23.40
CA MET A 505 -2.17 -7.05 22.23
C MET A 505 -3.67 -7.23 22.49
N ALA A 506 -4.04 -7.71 23.68
CA ALA A 506 -5.44 -7.84 24.08
C ALA A 506 -6.12 -6.46 24.26
N GLU A 507 -5.44 -5.49 24.88
CA GLU A 507 -5.90 -4.10 25.02
C GLU A 507 -6.18 -3.44 23.67
N PHE A 508 -5.24 -3.60 22.73
CA PHE A 508 -5.36 -3.08 21.38
C PHE A 508 -6.50 -3.77 20.61
N ALA A 509 -6.55 -5.10 20.60
CA ALA A 509 -7.62 -5.86 19.95
C ALA A 509 -9.01 -5.51 20.49
N ALA A 510 -9.15 -5.31 21.82
CA ALA A 510 -10.41 -4.86 22.42
C ALA A 510 -10.84 -3.48 21.93
N SER A 511 -9.88 -2.57 21.73
CA SER A 511 -10.14 -1.22 21.19
C SER A 511 -10.64 -1.29 19.74
N LEU A 512 -10.00 -2.10 18.91
CA LEU A 512 -10.37 -2.29 17.51
C LEU A 512 -11.68 -3.08 17.33
N SER A 513 -12.16 -3.76 18.37
CA SER A 513 -13.38 -4.58 18.33
C SER A 513 -14.64 -3.87 18.85
N SER A 514 -14.57 -2.58 19.18
CA SER A 514 -15.58 -1.91 20.01
C SER A 514 -16.86 -1.42 19.31
N GLY A 515 -17.19 -1.91 18.11
CA GLY A 515 -18.44 -1.58 17.42
C GLY A 515 -19.63 -2.45 17.82
N PHE A 516 -20.81 -2.12 17.29
CA PHE A 516 -22.06 -2.84 17.58
C PHE A 516 -22.79 -3.26 16.31
N THR A 517 -23.67 -4.25 16.42
CA THR A 517 -24.64 -4.59 15.36
C THR A 517 -25.96 -3.83 15.52
N PRO A 518 -26.90 -3.87 14.53
CA PRO A 518 -28.13 -3.09 14.60
C PRO A 518 -29.02 -3.43 15.81
N ASP A 519 -28.92 -4.65 16.31
CA ASP A 519 -29.57 -5.12 17.55
C ASP A 519 -28.80 -4.73 18.83
N LYS A 520 -27.83 -3.82 18.73
CA LYS A 520 -26.95 -3.34 19.80
C LYS A 520 -26.10 -4.44 20.46
N THR A 521 -25.94 -5.59 19.80
CA THR A 521 -24.99 -6.61 20.26
C THR A 521 -23.56 -6.14 19.98
N PRO A 522 -22.62 -6.25 20.94
CA PRO A 522 -21.22 -5.98 20.66
C PRO A 522 -20.70 -6.86 19.53
N LEU A 523 -19.88 -6.29 18.66
CA LEU A 523 -19.23 -7.00 17.57
C LEU A 523 -18.34 -8.16 18.02
N GLY A 524 -17.98 -8.21 19.30
CA GLY A 524 -17.11 -9.22 19.90
C GLY A 524 -15.65 -9.07 19.49
N LEU A 525 -14.75 -9.72 20.23
CA LEU A 525 -13.31 -9.72 19.92
C LEU A 525 -13.07 -10.37 18.55
N GLY A 526 -12.37 -9.65 17.67
CA GLY A 526 -11.83 -10.22 16.44
C GLY A 526 -10.45 -10.83 16.67
N GLU A 527 -10.16 -11.95 16.00
CA GLU A 527 -8.84 -12.57 16.04
C GLU A 527 -7.84 -11.78 15.18
N PRO A 528 -6.71 -11.32 15.74
CA PRO A 528 -5.75 -10.51 14.99
C PRO A 528 -4.79 -11.37 14.17
N LEU A 529 -4.62 -11.01 12.90
CA LEU A 529 -3.53 -11.49 12.05
C LEU A 529 -2.58 -10.34 11.74
N ILE A 530 -1.28 -10.59 11.82
CA ILE A 530 -0.21 -9.63 11.58
C ILE A 530 0.42 -9.92 10.23
N VAL A 531 0.19 -9.04 9.26
CA VAL A 531 0.86 -9.08 7.95
C VAL A 531 2.25 -8.48 8.10
N TRP A 532 3.27 -9.33 8.03
CA TRP A 532 4.69 -8.96 8.13
C TRP A 532 5.48 -9.59 6.98
N PRO A 533 6.51 -8.93 6.44
CA PRO A 533 7.36 -9.53 5.43
C PRO A 533 8.20 -10.68 6.00
N THR A 534 8.30 -11.77 5.24
CA THR A 534 9.29 -12.81 5.49
C THR A 534 10.69 -12.37 5.05
N VAL A 535 11.71 -13.11 5.46
CA VAL A 535 13.08 -12.95 4.96
C VAL A 535 13.11 -13.12 3.44
N GLU A 536 12.34 -14.08 2.91
CA GLU A 536 12.27 -14.35 1.48
C GLU A 536 11.59 -13.21 0.72
N ASP A 537 10.52 -12.63 1.27
CA ASP A 537 9.86 -11.44 0.70
C ASP A 537 10.85 -10.28 0.54
N VAL A 538 11.64 -10.00 1.59
CA VAL A 538 12.65 -8.93 1.57
C VAL A 538 13.78 -9.26 0.59
N ARG A 539 14.32 -10.48 0.65
CA ARG A 539 15.43 -10.96 -0.20
C ARG A 539 15.07 -10.90 -1.69
N CYS A 540 13.82 -11.24 -2.03
CA CYS A 540 13.30 -11.26 -3.39
C CYS A 540 12.59 -9.97 -3.80
N SER A 541 12.64 -8.91 -2.98
CA SER A 541 12.07 -7.61 -3.31
C SER A 541 12.87 -6.88 -4.39
N LEU A 542 12.28 -5.83 -4.99
CA LEU A 542 12.93 -4.97 -5.98
C LEU A 542 14.25 -4.37 -5.47
N GLU A 543 14.33 -4.07 -4.17
CA GLU A 543 15.50 -3.46 -3.53
C GLU A 543 16.43 -4.52 -2.88
N GLY A 544 16.07 -5.80 -2.94
CA GLY A 544 16.75 -6.86 -2.18
C GLY A 544 16.77 -6.57 -0.68
N TYR A 545 17.85 -6.94 0.02
CA TYR A 545 17.95 -6.70 1.46
C TYR A 545 17.92 -5.22 1.86
N ALA A 546 18.24 -4.30 0.94
CA ALA A 546 18.14 -2.87 1.22
C ALA A 546 16.70 -2.44 1.54
N ALA A 547 15.69 -3.16 1.05
CA ALA A 547 14.28 -2.92 1.40
C ALA A 547 14.03 -3.01 2.91
N GLY A 548 14.77 -3.89 3.59
CA GLY A 548 14.65 -4.17 5.02
C GLY A 548 14.95 -2.97 5.92
N SER A 549 15.64 -1.95 5.41
CA SER A 549 15.84 -0.66 6.11
C SER A 549 14.53 0.07 6.40
N ALA A 550 13.50 -0.15 5.57
CA ALA A 550 12.16 0.42 5.75
C ALA A 550 11.19 -0.53 6.47
N VAL A 551 11.70 -1.72 6.84
CA VAL A 551 10.99 -2.71 7.66
C VAL A 551 11.74 -2.97 8.98
N PRO A 552 12.04 -1.93 9.80
CA PRO A 552 12.91 -2.07 10.96
C PRO A 552 12.23 -2.83 12.11
N SER A 553 12.86 -3.91 12.56
CA SER A 553 12.41 -4.71 13.69
C SER A 553 13.58 -5.38 14.43
N PRO A 554 13.82 -5.02 15.70
CA PRO A 554 14.80 -5.72 16.53
C PRO A 554 14.48 -7.20 16.66
N LEU A 555 15.49 -8.05 16.65
CA LEU A 555 15.32 -9.50 16.65
C LEU A 555 14.53 -9.96 17.89
N LYS A 556 14.87 -9.38 19.05
CA LYS A 556 14.19 -9.58 20.34
C LYS A 556 12.69 -9.24 20.34
N ASN A 557 12.22 -8.42 19.40
CA ASN A 557 10.80 -8.08 19.28
C ASN A 557 10.07 -9.10 18.40
N VAL A 558 10.71 -9.53 17.30
CA VAL A 558 10.13 -10.43 16.31
C VAL A 558 10.05 -11.87 16.84
N GLU A 559 11.05 -12.32 17.60
CA GLU A 559 11.16 -13.69 18.11
C GLU A 559 10.32 -13.97 19.37
N LYS A 560 9.48 -13.04 19.80
CA LYS A 560 8.62 -13.29 20.98
C LYS A 560 7.65 -14.43 20.68
N GLY A 561 7.74 -15.51 21.45
CA GLY A 561 7.01 -16.76 21.18
C GLY A 561 5.50 -16.59 20.98
N PHE A 562 4.85 -15.67 21.71
CA PHE A 562 3.42 -15.43 21.58
C PHE A 562 2.99 -14.83 20.22
N LEU A 563 3.93 -14.26 19.44
CA LEU A 563 3.65 -13.68 18.13
C LEU A 563 3.52 -14.72 17.02
N THR A 564 4.06 -15.93 17.23
CA THR A 564 4.10 -17.00 16.22
C THR A 564 2.73 -17.31 15.62
N LYS A 565 1.68 -17.30 16.44
CA LYS A 565 0.29 -17.54 16.01
C LYS A 565 -0.35 -16.41 15.20
N TYR A 566 0.25 -15.23 15.16
CA TYR A 566 -0.32 -14.08 14.47
C TYR A 566 0.27 -13.85 13.07
N TRP A 567 1.44 -14.41 12.77
CA TRP A 567 2.15 -14.07 11.53
C TRP A 567 1.41 -14.51 10.27
N ALA A 568 1.25 -13.57 9.34
CA ALA A 568 0.68 -13.77 8.03
C ALA A 568 1.54 -13.08 6.96
N LYS A 569 1.60 -13.69 5.77
CA LYS A 569 2.51 -13.30 4.69
C LYS A 569 2.15 -11.95 4.08
N TRP A 570 3.17 -11.21 3.64
CA TRP A 570 3.00 -10.14 2.68
C TRP A 570 2.67 -10.73 1.30
N ASN A 571 1.40 -11.02 1.04
CA ASN A 571 0.94 -11.44 -0.28
C ASN A 571 0.18 -10.30 -0.96
N SER A 572 0.67 -9.85 -2.11
CA SER A 572 0.17 -8.67 -2.83
C SER A 572 0.15 -8.86 -4.35
N PHE A 573 -0.10 -10.08 -4.83
CA PHE A 573 -0.14 -10.37 -6.27
C PHE A 573 -1.27 -9.64 -7.00
N HIS A 574 -2.45 -9.50 -6.38
CA HIS A 574 -3.61 -8.80 -6.97
C HIS A 574 -3.33 -7.32 -7.27
N SER A 575 -2.39 -6.71 -6.54
CA SER A 575 -1.95 -5.32 -6.76
C SER A 575 -0.59 -5.22 -7.47
N GLY A 576 0.03 -6.36 -7.83
CA GLY A 576 1.34 -6.42 -8.48
C GLY A 576 2.51 -6.01 -7.59
N ARG A 577 2.34 -5.99 -6.27
CA ARG A 577 3.26 -5.39 -5.30
C ARG A 577 4.03 -6.40 -4.45
N CYS A 578 4.02 -7.68 -4.82
CA CYS A 578 4.72 -8.74 -4.09
C CYS A 578 6.22 -8.44 -3.90
N HIS A 579 6.85 -7.76 -4.85
CA HIS A 579 8.25 -7.36 -4.78
C HIS A 579 8.47 -5.92 -4.26
N ALA A 580 7.41 -5.17 -3.97
CA ALA A 580 7.50 -3.80 -3.45
C ALA A 580 7.19 -3.80 -1.95
N MET A 581 8.22 -3.83 -1.12
CA MET A 581 8.07 -3.99 0.34
C MET A 581 7.15 -2.93 0.96
N PRO A 582 6.35 -3.33 1.97
CA PRO A 582 5.42 -2.42 2.60
C PRO A 582 6.13 -1.37 3.44
N HIS A 583 5.80 -0.11 3.17
CA HIS A 583 5.96 0.97 4.13
C HIS A 583 4.62 1.63 4.46
N ILE A 584 3.53 1.21 3.81
CA ILE A 584 2.15 1.44 4.24
C ILE A 584 1.89 0.80 5.62
N LYS A 585 0.95 1.37 6.38
CA LYS A 585 0.40 0.78 7.59
C LYS A 585 -1.11 0.86 7.55
N THR A 586 -1.77 -0.28 7.67
CA THR A 586 -3.22 -0.40 7.68
C THR A 586 -3.72 -1.36 8.74
N PHE A 587 -4.88 -1.03 9.30
CA PHE A 587 -5.57 -1.86 10.28
C PHE A 587 -7.01 -2.01 9.81
N ALA A 588 -7.57 -3.21 9.82
CA ALA A 588 -8.94 -3.41 9.37
C ALA A 588 -9.64 -4.51 10.15
N ARG A 589 -10.97 -4.46 10.14
CA ARG A 589 -11.84 -5.59 10.46
C ARG A 589 -12.55 -6.04 9.20
N TYR A 590 -12.51 -7.33 8.90
CA TYR A 590 -12.91 -7.83 7.59
C TYR A 590 -13.65 -9.16 7.70
N ASN A 591 -14.49 -9.44 6.70
CA ASN A 591 -15.07 -10.76 6.46
C ASN A 591 -14.97 -11.07 4.95
N GLY A 592 -14.11 -12.03 4.60
CA GLY A 592 -13.72 -12.25 3.21
C GLY A 592 -13.11 -10.99 2.58
N GLN A 593 -13.73 -10.47 1.53
CA GLN A 593 -13.31 -9.23 0.85
C GLN A 593 -14.08 -7.97 1.33
N LYS A 594 -15.03 -8.11 2.25
CA LYS A 594 -15.77 -6.98 2.82
C LYS A 594 -15.07 -6.46 4.07
N LEU A 595 -15.18 -5.15 4.29
CA LEU A 595 -14.54 -4.44 5.39
C LEU A 595 -15.61 -3.79 6.26
N ALA A 596 -15.57 -4.05 7.57
CA ALA A 596 -16.35 -3.26 8.52
C ALA A 596 -15.78 -1.85 8.59
N TRP A 597 -14.45 -1.73 8.62
CA TRP A 597 -13.73 -0.46 8.61
C TRP A 597 -12.26 -0.70 8.21
N LEU A 598 -11.60 0.35 7.73
CA LEU A 598 -10.18 0.38 7.41
C LEU A 598 -9.53 1.63 8.02
N VAL A 599 -8.35 1.49 8.60
CA VAL A 599 -7.49 2.60 8.99
C VAL A 599 -6.28 2.62 8.07
N LEU A 600 -5.97 3.78 7.49
CA LEU A 600 -4.68 4.11 6.88
C LEU A 600 -3.95 5.09 7.78
N THR A 601 -2.73 4.78 8.21
CA THR A 601 -2.04 5.59 9.23
C THR A 601 -0.53 5.58 9.09
N SER A 602 0.14 6.53 9.74
CA SER A 602 1.58 6.44 10.00
C SER A 602 1.92 5.47 11.15
N SER A 603 0.96 5.15 12.03
CA SER A 603 1.18 4.33 13.23
C SER A 603 1.61 2.90 12.91
N ASN A 604 2.84 2.55 13.28
CA ASN A 604 3.30 1.16 13.35
C ASN A 604 2.69 0.41 14.54
N LEU A 605 2.78 -0.92 14.58
CA LEU A 605 2.30 -1.72 15.71
C LEU A 605 3.26 -1.56 16.91
N SER A 606 3.01 -0.53 17.72
CA SER A 606 3.79 -0.22 18.92
C SER A 606 2.98 0.57 19.95
N GLN A 607 3.35 0.40 21.22
CA GLN A 607 2.82 1.22 22.33
C GLN A 607 3.20 2.70 22.19
N ALA A 608 4.35 3.01 21.57
CA ALA A 608 4.80 4.38 21.37
C ALA A 608 3.85 5.16 20.44
N ALA A 609 3.39 4.50 19.37
CA ALA A 609 2.50 5.06 18.37
C ALA A 609 1.03 5.07 18.82
N TRP A 610 0.52 3.94 19.30
CA TRP A 610 -0.91 3.79 19.61
C TRP A 610 -1.28 4.15 21.05
N GLY A 611 -0.30 4.12 21.95
CA GLY A 611 -0.49 4.30 23.39
C GLY A 611 -0.63 3.00 24.15
N ALA A 612 -0.41 3.06 25.46
CA ALA A 612 -0.67 1.97 26.40
C ALA A 612 -1.36 2.49 27.65
N LEU A 613 -2.41 1.78 28.09
CA LEU A 613 -3.12 2.09 29.33
C LEU A 613 -2.25 1.76 30.56
N GLN A 614 -2.25 2.70 31.49
CA GLN A 614 -1.48 2.69 32.73
C GLN A 614 -2.38 3.06 33.91
N LYS A 615 -1.88 2.87 35.13
CA LYS A 615 -2.59 3.25 36.38
C LYS A 615 -4.03 2.72 36.40
N ASN A 616 -4.19 1.40 36.25
CA ASN A 616 -5.50 0.74 36.20
C ASN A 616 -6.45 1.36 35.15
N ASN A 617 -5.94 1.56 33.93
CA ASN A 617 -6.67 2.09 32.78
C ASN A 617 -7.17 3.54 32.91
N SER A 618 -6.70 4.30 33.91
CA SER A 618 -7.06 5.72 34.10
C SER A 618 -6.19 6.70 33.30
N GLN A 619 -5.08 6.22 32.73
CA GLN A 619 -4.11 7.02 31.99
C GLN A 619 -3.66 6.31 30.71
N LEU A 620 -3.66 7.00 29.57
CA LEU A 620 -3.08 6.53 28.31
C LEU A 620 -1.76 7.24 28.08
N MET A 621 -0.67 6.49 27.98
CA MET A 621 0.66 7.05 27.66
C MET A 621 0.99 6.82 26.19
N ILE A 622 1.25 7.89 25.45
CA ILE A 622 1.67 7.90 24.05
C ILE A 622 3.03 8.60 23.96
N ARG A 623 3.94 8.12 23.10
CA ARG A 623 5.28 8.70 22.93
C ARG A 623 5.47 9.47 21.63
N SER A 624 4.70 9.14 20.59
CA SER A 624 4.93 9.63 19.23
C SER A 624 3.74 10.43 18.68
N TYR A 625 4.04 11.33 17.74
CA TYR A 625 3.01 11.93 16.88
C TYR A 625 2.73 11.00 15.71
N GLU A 626 1.47 10.63 15.55
CA GLU A 626 0.99 9.84 14.41
C GLU A 626 -0.28 10.47 13.85
N LEU A 627 -0.54 10.26 12.57
CA LEU A 627 -1.77 10.70 11.92
C LEU A 627 -2.26 9.64 10.95
N GLY A 628 -3.56 9.37 11.00
CA GLY A 628 -4.25 8.44 10.13
C GLY A 628 -5.70 8.82 9.91
N VAL A 629 -6.34 8.08 9.01
CA VAL A 629 -7.75 8.21 8.67
C VAL A 629 -8.46 6.87 8.79
N LEU A 630 -9.67 6.90 9.34
CA LEU A 630 -10.57 5.76 9.46
C LEU A 630 -11.67 5.88 8.42
N PHE A 631 -11.75 4.88 7.54
CA PHE A 631 -12.82 4.66 6.59
C PHE A 631 -13.93 3.86 7.28
N LEU A 632 -15.15 4.40 7.20
CA LEU A 632 -16.37 3.79 7.73
C LEU A 632 -17.41 3.66 6.61
N PRO A 633 -18.31 2.69 6.68
CA PRO A 633 -19.52 2.67 5.87
C PRO A 633 -20.34 3.94 6.18
N GLN A 634 -20.27 4.94 5.29
CA GLN A 634 -20.98 6.21 5.45
C GLN A 634 -22.05 6.36 4.37
N LYS A 635 -23.12 7.10 4.67
CA LYS A 635 -24.17 7.43 3.70
C LYS A 635 -23.55 8.16 2.50
N ARG A 636 -24.07 7.86 1.32
CA ARG A 636 -23.70 8.53 0.07
C ARG A 636 -23.70 10.04 0.24
N ASN A 637 -22.57 10.66 -0.06
CA ASN A 637 -22.46 12.10 -0.23
C ASN A 637 -22.15 12.34 -1.71
N ASP A 638 -23.07 12.97 -2.42
CA ASP A 638 -22.77 13.52 -3.75
C ASP A 638 -21.78 14.69 -3.55
N TYR A 639 -20.50 14.35 -3.48
CA TYR A 639 -19.41 15.28 -3.24
C TYR A 639 -18.58 15.41 -4.52
N SER A 640 -18.64 16.59 -5.15
CA SER A 640 -18.03 16.87 -6.45
C SER A 640 -17.06 18.06 -6.44
N PHE A 641 -16.68 18.55 -5.25
CA PHE A 641 -15.81 19.71 -5.12
C PHE A 641 -14.35 19.36 -5.43
N SER A 642 -13.65 20.26 -6.12
CA SER A 642 -12.21 20.14 -6.40
C SER A 642 -11.52 21.50 -6.31
N CYS A 643 -10.33 21.51 -5.72
CA CYS A 643 -9.48 22.70 -5.62
C CYS A 643 -8.82 23.10 -6.95
N THR A 644 -8.59 22.15 -7.86
CA THR A 644 -7.73 22.33 -9.04
C THR A 644 -8.48 22.41 -10.38
N LYS A 645 -9.80 22.18 -10.42
CA LYS A 645 -10.58 22.35 -11.65
C LYS A 645 -10.79 23.86 -11.92
N ASN A 646 -10.45 24.35 -13.11
CA ASN A 646 -10.77 25.72 -13.53
C ASN A 646 -12.28 25.81 -13.84
N GLY A 647 -12.90 26.96 -13.53
CA GLY A 647 -14.32 27.23 -13.73
C GLY A 647 -14.74 27.34 -15.20
N GLY A 648 -14.49 26.31 -16.01
CA GLY A 648 -15.12 26.15 -17.32
C GLY A 648 -16.52 25.57 -17.12
N SER A 649 -17.52 26.44 -17.12
CA SER A 649 -18.94 26.10 -17.05
C SER A 649 -19.28 25.05 -15.98
N ALA A 650 -19.51 25.52 -14.75
CA ALA A 650 -20.60 24.93 -13.99
C ALA A 650 -21.87 25.13 -14.85
N GLN A 651 -22.15 24.19 -15.75
CA GLN A 651 -23.54 23.82 -15.95
C GLN A 651 -23.93 23.32 -14.57
N ASN A 652 -24.54 24.24 -13.81
CA ASN A 652 -25.56 23.88 -12.86
C ASN A 652 -26.58 23.06 -13.64
N LYS A 653 -26.30 21.76 -13.84
CA LYS A 653 -27.35 20.76 -13.70
C LYS A 653 -27.66 20.69 -12.22
N SER A 654 -28.17 21.80 -11.68
CA SER A 654 -29.29 21.75 -10.77
C SER A 654 -30.47 21.23 -11.57
N THR A 655 -30.40 19.96 -12.00
CA THR A 655 -31.60 19.16 -11.94
C THR A 655 -31.89 19.10 -10.45
N VAL A 656 -32.73 20.05 -10.00
CA VAL A 656 -33.62 19.84 -8.88
C VAL A 656 -34.48 18.65 -9.29
N SER A 657 -33.91 17.45 -9.23
CA SER A 657 -34.71 16.27 -8.96
C SER A 657 -35.37 16.62 -7.64
N ARG A 658 -36.70 16.75 -7.67
CA ARG A 658 -37.55 16.74 -6.47
C ARG A 658 -36.94 15.75 -5.48
N PRO A 659 -37.00 15.99 -4.16
CA PRO A 659 -36.68 14.95 -3.19
C PRO A 659 -37.70 13.83 -3.43
N SER A 660 -37.38 12.92 -4.34
CA SER A 660 -37.95 11.61 -4.35
C SER A 660 -37.47 11.03 -3.03
N GLU A 661 -38.40 10.71 -2.15
CA GLU A 661 -38.17 9.78 -1.06
C GLU A 661 -37.57 8.52 -1.69
N THR A 662 -36.24 8.44 -1.79
CA THR A 662 -35.56 7.41 -2.58
C THR A 662 -34.55 6.73 -1.69
N LEU A 663 -35.01 5.56 -1.23
CA LEU A 663 -34.33 4.40 -0.66
C LEU A 663 -32.98 4.61 0.05
N GLU A 664 -32.96 4.18 1.30
CA GLU A 664 -31.80 4.00 2.18
C GLU A 664 -30.73 3.08 1.55
N GLY A 665 -29.93 3.62 0.63
CA GLY A 665 -28.79 2.92 0.06
C GLY A 665 -27.69 2.77 1.12
N LYS A 666 -27.36 1.52 1.44
CA LYS A 666 -26.29 1.16 2.38
C LYS A 666 -24.96 1.14 1.65
N THR A 667 -23.91 1.71 2.24
CA THR A 667 -22.57 1.68 1.64
C THR A 667 -21.80 0.46 2.12
N GLU A 668 -21.14 -0.27 1.21
CA GLU A 668 -20.26 -1.38 1.53
C GLU A 668 -18.81 -1.01 1.21
N LEU A 669 -17.91 -1.22 2.17
CA LEU A 669 -16.47 -1.10 1.94
C LEU A 669 -15.93 -2.47 1.54
N VAL A 670 -15.20 -2.54 0.42
CA VAL A 670 -14.67 -3.81 -0.10
C VAL A 670 -13.23 -3.66 -0.60
N THR A 671 -12.50 -4.77 -0.73
CA THR A 671 -11.19 -4.78 -1.39
C THR A 671 -11.32 -4.78 -2.92
N LEU A 672 -10.19 -4.64 -3.63
CA LEU A 672 -10.15 -4.79 -5.08
C LEU A 672 -10.45 -6.22 -5.56
N ALA A 673 -10.23 -7.22 -4.70
CA ALA A 673 -10.46 -8.62 -5.04
C ALA A 673 -11.94 -9.02 -4.85
N TRP A 674 -12.80 -8.12 -4.37
CA TRP A 674 -14.22 -8.36 -4.27
C TRP A 674 -14.86 -8.45 -5.66
N GLN A 675 -15.64 -9.52 -5.87
CA GLN A 675 -16.42 -9.71 -7.10
C GLN A 675 -17.90 -9.53 -6.81
N GLU A 676 -18.55 -8.71 -7.62
CA GLU A 676 -19.98 -8.50 -7.51
C GLU A 676 -20.74 -9.76 -7.94
N ASN A 677 -21.60 -10.26 -7.05
CA ASN A 677 -22.50 -11.34 -7.40
C ASN A 677 -23.58 -10.79 -8.33
N LYS A 678 -23.47 -11.06 -9.64
CA LYS A 678 -24.41 -10.66 -10.71
C LYS A 678 -25.90 -11.01 -10.46
N LYS A 679 -26.20 -11.79 -9.41
CA LYS A 679 -27.57 -12.16 -8.99
C LYS A 679 -28.21 -11.22 -7.96
N ARG A 680 -27.50 -10.22 -7.45
CA ARG A 680 -28.08 -9.16 -6.61
C ARG A 680 -28.04 -7.86 -7.37
N GLU A 681 -29.21 -7.34 -7.76
CA GLU A 681 -29.40 -5.91 -7.94
C GLU A 681 -29.19 -5.25 -6.57
N SER A 682 -27.95 -5.03 -6.15
CA SER A 682 -27.69 -4.43 -4.85
C SER A 682 -27.93 -2.93 -4.94
N LEU A 683 -28.95 -2.46 -4.23
CA LEU A 683 -29.23 -1.04 -3.92
C LEU A 683 -28.13 -0.36 -3.07
N SER A 684 -26.98 -1.03 -2.87
CA SER A 684 -25.89 -0.63 -1.99
C SER A 684 -24.74 -0.02 -2.80
N GLU A 685 -24.21 1.13 -2.37
CA GLU A 685 -23.01 1.72 -2.97
C GLU A 685 -21.77 0.95 -2.54
N VAL A 686 -20.95 0.51 -3.49
CA VAL A 686 -19.70 -0.20 -3.21
C VAL A 686 -18.52 0.76 -3.30
N ILE A 687 -17.77 0.89 -2.20
CA ILE A 687 -16.50 1.63 -2.16
C ILE A 687 -15.36 0.62 -2.12
N GLN A 688 -14.64 0.54 -3.24
CA GLN A 688 -13.43 -0.27 -3.35
C GLN A 688 -12.24 0.47 -2.74
N LEU A 689 -11.57 -0.16 -1.77
CA LEU A 689 -10.37 0.35 -1.12
C LEU A 689 -9.16 -0.48 -1.59
N PRO A 690 -8.13 0.14 -2.23
CA PRO A 690 -6.95 -0.56 -2.73
C PRO A 690 -5.98 -1.00 -1.63
N ILE A 691 -6.41 -1.94 -0.76
CA ILE A 691 -5.52 -2.61 0.19
C ILE A 691 -4.50 -3.42 -0.61
N PRO A 692 -3.18 -3.21 -0.39
CA PRO A 692 -2.16 -3.77 -1.28
C PRO A 692 -1.92 -5.26 -1.02
N TYR A 693 -2.35 -5.81 0.12
CA TYR A 693 -2.20 -7.22 0.48
C TYR A 693 -3.54 -7.98 0.45
N GLU A 694 -3.47 -9.30 0.30
CA GLU A 694 -4.63 -10.18 0.18
C GLU A 694 -5.38 -10.34 1.51
N LEU A 695 -6.71 -10.42 1.41
CA LEU A 695 -7.60 -10.83 2.48
C LEU A 695 -8.33 -12.11 2.07
N PRO A 696 -8.60 -13.07 2.97
CA PRO A 696 -7.93 -13.21 4.27
C PRO A 696 -6.41 -13.38 4.10
N PRO A 697 -5.56 -12.83 4.99
CA PRO A 697 -4.13 -13.02 4.92
C PRO A 697 -3.74 -14.50 5.10
N GLN A 698 -2.80 -14.98 4.29
CA GLN A 698 -2.26 -16.32 4.44
C GLN A 698 -1.33 -16.40 5.66
N PRO A 699 -1.57 -17.28 6.65
CA PRO A 699 -0.64 -17.49 7.76
C PRO A 699 0.74 -17.94 7.31
N TYR A 700 1.75 -17.70 8.14
CA TYR A 700 3.09 -18.25 7.93
C TYR A 700 3.05 -19.78 7.96
N GLY A 701 3.76 -20.40 7.03
CA GLY A 701 4.09 -21.81 7.04
C GLY A 701 5.34 -22.10 7.88
N PRO A 702 5.71 -23.39 8.02
CA PRO A 702 6.81 -23.83 8.89
C PRO A 702 8.19 -23.30 8.47
N GLU A 703 8.38 -23.01 7.18
CA GLU A 703 9.64 -22.49 6.62
C GLU A 703 9.71 -20.96 6.60
N ASP A 704 8.60 -20.27 6.90
CA ASP A 704 8.55 -18.82 6.83
C ASP A 704 9.22 -18.19 8.05
N VAL A 705 10.23 -17.37 7.78
CA VAL A 705 10.97 -16.64 8.80
C VAL A 705 10.60 -15.17 8.73
N PRO A 706 10.12 -14.55 9.82
CA PRO A 706 9.82 -13.12 9.82
C PRO A 706 11.10 -12.30 9.67
N TRP A 707 11.05 -11.24 8.86
CA TRP A 707 12.20 -10.34 8.68
C TRP A 707 12.58 -9.65 10.00
N SER A 708 13.88 -9.64 10.28
CA SER A 708 14.52 -8.76 11.25
C SER A 708 15.83 -8.20 10.69
N TRP A 709 16.04 -6.90 10.87
CA TRP A 709 17.24 -6.19 10.39
C TRP A 709 18.53 -6.54 11.16
N GLU A 710 18.42 -7.15 12.35
CA GLU A 710 19.55 -7.47 13.24
C GLU A 710 20.13 -8.86 12.95
N ARG A 711 19.37 -9.72 12.27
CA ARG A 711 19.81 -11.07 11.93
C ARG A 711 20.70 -11.03 10.69
N ARG A 712 21.68 -11.93 10.64
CA ARG A 712 22.55 -12.13 9.47
C ARG A 712 21.90 -13.10 8.48
N TYR A 713 21.88 -12.71 7.20
CA TYR A 713 21.39 -13.53 6.09
C TYR A 713 22.48 -13.67 5.04
N THR A 714 22.92 -14.91 4.81
CA THR A 714 24.04 -15.25 3.93
C THR A 714 23.64 -15.62 2.51
N GLN A 715 22.35 -15.93 2.29
CA GLN A 715 21.82 -16.13 0.94
C GLN A 715 21.86 -14.82 0.18
N LYS A 716 22.17 -14.85 -1.12
CA LYS A 716 22.21 -13.64 -1.95
C LYS A 716 20.81 -13.15 -2.31
N ASP A 717 20.61 -11.84 -2.26
CA ASP A 717 19.42 -11.16 -2.77
C ASP A 717 19.44 -11.03 -4.31
N VAL A 718 18.41 -10.38 -4.86
CA VAL A 718 18.29 -10.14 -6.32
C VAL A 718 19.44 -9.32 -6.93
N HIS A 719 20.20 -8.61 -6.10
CA HIS A 719 21.37 -7.82 -6.47
C HIS A 719 22.69 -8.55 -6.20
N GLY A 720 22.64 -9.79 -5.70
CA GLY A 720 23.83 -10.58 -5.37
C GLY A 720 24.44 -10.26 -4.01
N ALA A 721 23.77 -9.46 -3.18
CA ALA A 721 24.25 -9.01 -1.88
C ALA A 721 23.73 -9.88 -0.72
N VAL A 722 24.46 -9.88 0.40
CA VAL A 722 24.07 -10.50 1.68
C VAL A 722 23.70 -9.42 2.70
N TRP A 723 23.16 -9.81 3.85
CA TRP A 723 22.79 -8.87 4.92
C TRP A 723 23.40 -9.23 6.29
N PRO A 724 23.97 -8.26 7.04
CA PRO A 724 24.29 -6.91 6.59
C PRO A 724 25.31 -6.96 5.44
N ARG A 725 25.39 -5.88 4.64
CA ARG A 725 26.38 -5.80 3.57
C ARG A 725 27.78 -5.92 4.17
N GLN A 726 28.57 -6.86 3.66
CA GLN A 726 30.00 -6.92 3.96
C GLN A 726 30.65 -5.75 3.19
N PHE A 727 31.30 -4.85 3.93
CA PHE A 727 32.03 -3.73 3.36
C PHE A 727 33.35 -4.18 2.75
#